data_AF-A0A644WZ90-F1
#
_entry.id   AF-A0A644WZ90-F1
#
_cell.length_a   1.000
_cell.length_b   1.000
_cell.length_c   1.000
_cell.angle_alpha   90.00
_cell.angle_beta   90.00
_cell.angle_gamma   90.00
#
_symmetry.space_group_name_H-M   'P 1'
#
loop_
_entity.id
_entity.type
_entity.pdbx_description
1 polymer ?
#
loop_
_entity_poly.entity_id
_entity_poly.type
_entity_poly.pdbx_seq_one_letter_code
_entity_poly.pdbx_strand_id
1 'polypeptide(L)'
;MRFLPLIILLIWVPLTSSSQVNDCYKRVPYFRSLDPVKLSCRLTKGLETDSEKVCAIHSWIAHKIRYDVGKFYSFDYSHVPVKKILRRRRAVCVGYADLFTELCRNAGLRVSNVSGYSRNVFTDVNDRFYLSDHEWNAVMVNGEWRLVDPTWDAGYISDYRCTFLGFLLKIVTFGRHEIVKYKPHFVRRPWDMYYLRDGSFFSTDHIASDSIWLLLNPSERIEELENDSSWYFRRWDFSDTMLPDTARDFARLNLISMSPEDREIAEGFSMYRFNRKNTLPIGNSYRLMAQRQFDRTDFQSSDTVKLIKQCNSVMTLSDSSALFYNSCLYYLQQQREELTVNNLFKKNNVKRENTLTIASSRKALRNIIAGRQIARSEKNRLNSIVNQNVSRNRSLQRSRKFAVTKSADSTRVSDSLMAVENINLLTDSLNLINATISNRIQLFAALEDTAISRINKYSFASAKNRGTTMMLSGMRLNFEDDMDYFIRIVKDTFLTHKFADDSLLIYNDSGFVIRYMSRERKNLSRDMNNLYRCHKAISGQYAKLKRACVRNRDLDRQYKSNLEIYSKELSGYNKEITSLQKDLHKISAACRKQKKFTRKEIREYKKEISIENYNFSVRRGYINGRYKSVRRHCISQRSLVLQLKKKMLKISMKLKKQ
;
A
#
# COMPACT_ATOMS: atom_id res chain seq x y z
N MET A 1 -12.76 46.46 11.46
CA MET A 1 -13.97 46.55 12.31
C MET A 1 -14.90 45.43 11.86
N ARG A 2 -14.99 44.31 12.61
CA ARG A 2 -16.04 44.01 13.63
C ARG A 2 -17.41 43.84 12.92
N PHE A 3 -18.10 42.69 12.86
CA PHE A 3 -18.36 41.63 13.86
C PHE A 3 -18.85 40.30 13.23
N LEU A 4 -18.59 39.19 13.95
CA LEU A 4 -19.25 37.88 13.90
C LEU A 4 -20.51 37.88 14.80
N PRO A 5 -21.47 36.95 14.66
CA PRO A 5 -21.51 35.74 15.52
C PRO A 5 -21.97 34.47 14.77
N LEU A 6 -21.35 33.29 14.83
CA LEU A 6 -21.19 32.30 15.93
C LEU A 6 -22.50 31.87 16.61
N ILE A 7 -23.12 30.82 16.06
CA ILE A 7 -24.13 29.99 16.74
C ILE A 7 -23.43 28.68 17.16
N ILE A 8 -23.33 28.47 18.46
CA ILE A 8 -22.86 27.26 19.12
C ILE A 8 -24.09 26.42 19.45
N LEU A 9 -24.14 25.18 18.95
CA LEU A 9 -25.17 24.20 19.30
C LEU A 9 -24.53 23.19 20.26
N LEU A 10 -24.85 23.35 21.56
CA LEU A 10 -24.45 22.45 22.63
C LEU A 10 -25.31 21.18 22.57
N ILE A 11 -24.75 20.10 22.05
CA ILE A 11 -25.30 18.75 22.26
C ILE A 11 -24.68 18.22 23.56
N TRP A 12 -25.55 18.02 24.54
CA TRP A 12 -25.25 17.40 25.83
C TRP A 12 -25.11 15.89 25.60
N VAL A 13 -23.88 15.40 25.52
CA VAL A 13 -23.58 13.97 25.59
C VAL A 13 -23.35 13.64 27.07
N PRO A 14 -24.03 12.63 27.65
CA PRO A 14 -23.72 12.18 29.00
C PRO A 14 -22.25 11.75 29.02
N LEU A 15 -21.45 12.33 29.92
CA LEU A 15 -20.14 11.80 30.27
C LEU A 15 -20.35 10.39 30.83
N THR A 16 -20.30 9.38 29.97
CA THR A 16 -19.83 8.08 30.40
C THR A 16 -18.37 8.28 30.79
N SER A 17 -18.06 7.96 32.04
CA SER A 17 -16.70 7.90 32.55
C SER A 17 -15.89 6.90 31.72
N SER A 18 -15.23 7.38 30.66
CA SER A 18 -14.11 6.67 30.06
C SER A 18 -13.05 6.55 31.13
N SER A 19 -12.71 5.32 31.52
CA SER A 19 -11.54 5.05 32.35
C SER A 19 -10.33 5.80 31.76
N GLN A 20 -9.57 6.47 32.63
CA GLN A 20 -8.43 7.31 32.25
C GLN A 20 -7.42 6.54 31.40
N VAL A 21 -7.39 6.80 30.09
CA VAL A 21 -6.17 6.61 29.30
C VAL A 21 -5.27 7.79 29.63
N ASN A 22 -4.48 7.67 30.70
CA ASN A 22 -3.45 8.64 31.03
C ASN A 22 -2.42 8.66 29.88
N ASP A 23 -2.34 9.78 29.14
CA ASP A 23 -1.32 10.00 28.10
C ASP A 23 0.10 9.94 28.71
N CYS A 24 0.68 8.74 28.76
CA CYS A 24 1.96 8.49 29.42
C CYS A 24 3.14 9.24 28.76
N TYR A 25 3.03 9.56 27.48
CA TYR A 25 4.14 9.98 26.62
C TYR A 25 4.36 11.50 26.52
N LYS A 26 3.53 12.36 27.14
CA LYS A 26 3.52 13.80 26.82
C LYS A 26 4.70 14.63 27.34
N ARG A 27 5.42 14.20 28.39
CA ARG A 27 6.66 14.88 28.87
C ARG A 27 7.62 13.91 29.58
N VAL A 28 8.80 13.68 29.01
CA VAL A 28 9.82 12.78 29.59
C VAL A 28 11.06 13.53 30.07
N PRO A 29 11.38 13.51 31.38
CA PRO A 29 12.55 14.20 31.93
C PRO A 29 13.86 13.65 31.35
N TYR A 30 14.86 14.54 31.23
CA TYR A 30 16.20 14.14 30.81
C TYR A 30 17.06 13.82 32.03
N PHE A 31 17.38 12.53 32.20
CA PHE A 31 18.33 12.06 33.21
C PHE A 31 19.52 11.39 32.54
N ARG A 32 20.74 11.77 32.94
CA ARG A 32 22.00 11.16 32.48
C ARG A 32 22.56 10.16 33.49
N SER A 33 21.70 9.49 34.26
CA SER A 33 22.14 8.41 35.16
C SER A 33 22.60 7.19 34.36
N LEU A 34 23.75 6.63 34.73
CA LEU A 34 24.23 5.33 34.23
C LEU A 34 23.92 4.18 35.21
N ASP A 35 23.41 4.54 36.40
CA ASP A 35 23.03 3.61 37.45
C ASP A 35 21.50 3.38 37.38
N PRO A 36 21.05 2.13 37.14
CA PRO A 36 19.63 1.81 37.03
C PRO A 36 18.85 2.09 38.31
N VAL A 37 19.44 1.89 39.49
CA VAL A 37 18.77 2.12 40.79
C VAL A 37 18.45 3.60 40.95
N LYS A 38 19.47 4.46 40.77
CA LYS A 38 19.32 5.92 40.84
C LYS A 38 18.39 6.46 39.76
N LEU A 39 18.40 5.85 38.58
CA LEU A 39 17.50 6.23 37.50
C LEU A 39 16.05 5.90 37.84
N SER A 40 15.78 4.68 38.30
CA SER A 40 14.45 4.23 38.70
C SER A 40 13.89 5.13 39.81
N CYS A 41 14.62 5.30 40.90
CA CYS A 41 14.23 6.17 42.02
C CYS A 41 13.92 7.62 41.58
N ARG A 42 14.67 8.18 40.61
CA ARG A 42 14.40 9.52 40.08
C ARG A 42 13.17 9.57 39.19
N LEU A 43 12.93 8.53 38.38
CA LEU A 43 11.77 8.45 37.51
C LEU A 43 10.48 8.30 38.30
N THR A 44 10.53 7.58 39.42
CA THR A 44 9.36 7.26 40.26
C THR A 44 9.21 8.16 41.48
N LYS A 45 10.05 9.20 41.62
CA LYS A 45 10.00 10.11 42.77
C LYS A 45 8.65 10.83 42.84
N GLY A 46 7.95 10.66 43.96
CA GLY A 46 6.65 11.29 44.20
C GLY A 46 5.48 10.64 43.46
N LEU A 47 5.69 9.48 42.84
CA LEU A 47 4.62 8.68 42.23
C LEU A 47 4.15 7.62 43.22
N GLU A 48 2.85 7.55 43.46
CA GLU A 48 2.27 6.68 44.48
C GLU A 48 1.83 5.35 43.87
N THR A 49 1.16 5.41 42.71
CA THR A 49 0.54 4.25 42.08
C THR A 49 1.50 3.46 41.19
N ASP A 50 1.24 2.16 41.02
CA ASP A 50 2.02 1.31 40.13
C ASP A 50 1.89 1.75 38.67
N SER A 51 0.69 2.18 38.25
CA SER A 51 0.43 2.70 36.91
C SER A 51 1.29 3.92 36.59
N GLU A 52 1.40 4.89 37.51
CA GLU A 52 2.24 6.08 37.34
C GLU A 52 3.72 5.73 37.21
N LYS A 53 4.22 4.82 38.07
CA LYS A 53 5.61 4.36 38.04
C LYS A 53 5.93 3.67 36.70
N VAL A 54 5.06 2.77 36.25
CA VAL A 54 5.21 2.07 34.96
C VAL A 54 5.16 3.06 33.80
N CYS A 55 4.23 4.02 33.81
CA CYS A 55 4.11 5.11 32.84
C CYS A 55 5.44 5.89 32.71
N ALA A 56 6.01 6.32 33.83
CA ALA A 56 7.25 7.10 33.83
C ALA A 56 8.45 6.30 33.28
N ILE A 57 8.56 5.02 33.66
CA ILE A 57 9.64 4.13 33.21
C ILE A 57 9.51 3.81 31.72
N HIS A 58 8.34 3.35 31.28
CA HIS A 58 8.05 3.04 29.86
C HIS A 58 8.34 4.24 28.96
N SER A 59 7.75 5.39 29.30
CA SER A 59 7.87 6.61 28.49
C SER A 59 9.32 7.05 28.37
N TRP A 60 10.09 6.92 29.47
CA TRP A 60 11.51 7.23 29.43
C TRP A 60 12.30 6.32 28.50
N ILE A 61 12.04 5.01 28.53
CA ILE A 61 12.72 4.06 27.66
C ILE A 61 12.39 4.36 26.19
N ALA A 62 11.10 4.47 25.84
CA ALA A 62 10.63 4.72 24.48
C ALA A 62 11.24 6.00 23.88
N HIS A 63 11.40 7.06 24.69
CA HIS A 63 11.96 8.33 24.25
C HIS A 63 13.49 8.38 24.22
N LYS A 64 14.18 7.65 25.11
CA LYS A 64 15.61 7.86 25.35
C LYS A 64 16.50 6.73 24.84
N ILE A 65 15.96 5.55 24.58
CA ILE A 65 16.72 4.44 23.99
C ILE A 65 16.47 4.41 22.48
N ARG A 66 17.51 4.03 21.71
CA ARG A 66 17.42 3.81 20.27
C ARG A 66 17.48 2.33 19.97
N TYR A 67 16.74 1.89 18.95
CA TYR A 67 16.91 0.52 18.48
C TYR A 67 18.28 0.32 17.81
N ASP A 68 18.97 -0.76 18.15
CA ASP A 68 20.28 -1.11 17.59
C ASP A 68 20.14 -1.89 16.28
N VAL A 69 19.89 -1.15 15.21
CA VAL A 69 19.75 -1.71 13.86
C VAL A 69 20.98 -2.52 13.43
N GLY A 70 22.19 -2.12 13.87
CA GLY A 70 23.41 -2.85 13.55
C GLY A 70 23.42 -4.25 14.19
N LYS A 71 23.09 -4.33 15.49
CA LYS A 71 22.97 -5.62 16.20
C LYS A 71 21.84 -6.50 15.67
N PHE A 72 20.71 -5.88 15.32
CA PHE A 72 19.56 -6.58 14.74
C PHE A 72 19.94 -7.30 13.44
N TYR A 73 20.55 -6.60 12.48
CA TYR A 73 21.01 -7.22 11.23
C TYR A 73 22.26 -8.08 11.36
N SER A 74 23.00 -8.00 12.47
CA SER A 74 24.05 -8.97 12.80
C SER A 74 23.52 -10.20 13.54
N PHE A 75 22.23 -10.25 13.86
CA PHE A 75 21.57 -11.31 14.62
C PHE A 75 22.25 -11.58 15.96
N ASP A 76 22.69 -10.51 16.61
CA ASP A 76 23.30 -10.53 17.94
C ASP A 76 22.28 -10.08 18.98
N TYR A 77 21.54 -11.06 19.50
CA TYR A 77 20.54 -10.92 20.56
C TYR A 77 21.10 -11.29 21.94
N SER A 78 22.43 -11.22 22.12
CA SER A 78 23.03 -11.44 23.43
C SER A 78 22.52 -10.41 24.44
N HIS A 79 22.19 -10.87 25.65
CA HIS A 79 21.91 -9.99 26.78
C HIS A 79 23.12 -9.08 27.03
N VAL A 80 22.84 -7.80 27.27
CA VAL A 80 23.86 -6.79 27.53
C VAL A 80 23.57 -6.16 28.88
N PRO A 81 24.57 -6.01 29.77
CA PRO A 81 24.33 -5.39 31.08
C PRO A 81 23.63 -4.03 30.94
N VAL A 82 22.60 -3.79 31.75
CA VAL A 82 21.75 -2.59 31.70
C VAL A 82 22.57 -1.29 31.76
N LYS A 83 23.63 -1.25 32.59
CA LYS A 83 24.57 -0.11 32.64
C LYS A 83 25.18 0.24 31.28
N LYS A 84 25.50 -0.76 30.46
CA LYS A 84 26.05 -0.57 29.11
C LYS A 84 24.97 -0.09 28.13
N ILE A 85 23.72 -0.51 28.29
CA ILE A 85 22.55 0.02 27.56
C ILE A 85 22.34 1.50 27.90
N LEU A 86 22.31 1.86 29.18
CA LEU A 86 22.17 3.24 29.65
C LEU A 86 23.28 4.15 29.14
N ARG A 87 24.52 3.65 29.08
CA ARG A 87 25.67 4.38 28.53
C ARG A 87 25.57 4.58 27.02
N ARG A 88 25.18 3.56 26.26
CA ARG A 88 25.09 3.61 24.79
C ARG A 88 23.80 4.26 24.28
N ARG A 89 22.76 4.31 25.12
CA ARG A 89 21.38 4.69 24.77
C ARG A 89 20.86 3.93 23.56
N ARG A 90 21.20 2.64 23.51
CA ARG A 90 20.89 1.78 22.37
C ARG A 90 20.80 0.31 22.79
N ALA A 91 19.78 -0.39 22.30
CA ALA A 91 19.55 -1.81 22.53
C ALA A 91 18.70 -2.45 21.41
N VAL A 92 18.67 -3.77 21.33
CA VAL A 92 17.61 -4.54 20.61
C VAL A 92 16.51 -4.93 21.61
N CYS A 93 15.44 -5.60 21.16
CA CYS A 93 14.27 -5.98 21.97
C CYS A 93 14.62 -6.54 23.36
N VAL A 94 15.49 -7.56 23.42
CA VAL A 94 16.01 -8.15 24.66
C VAL A 94 16.54 -7.09 25.64
N GLY A 95 17.33 -6.12 25.16
CA GLY A 95 17.89 -5.07 26.02
C GLY A 95 16.87 -3.98 26.42
N TYR A 96 15.81 -3.79 25.63
CA TYR A 96 14.68 -2.96 26.04
C TYR A 96 13.91 -3.64 27.18
N ALA A 97 13.62 -4.94 27.03
CA ALA A 97 12.94 -5.74 28.04
C ALA A 97 13.75 -5.83 29.35
N ASP A 98 15.06 -6.09 29.26
CA ASP A 98 15.98 -6.11 30.39
C ASP A 98 16.01 -4.76 31.13
N LEU A 99 16.09 -3.65 30.40
CA LEU A 99 16.11 -2.32 31.00
C LEU A 99 14.78 -2.00 31.69
N PHE A 100 13.65 -2.33 31.07
CA PHE A 100 12.33 -2.11 31.68
C PHE A 100 12.18 -2.93 32.96
N THR A 101 12.48 -4.23 32.92
CA THR A 101 12.45 -5.12 34.09
C THR A 101 13.33 -4.61 35.22
N GLU A 102 14.57 -4.23 34.92
CA GLU A 102 15.51 -3.72 35.93
C GLU A 102 15.01 -2.43 36.58
N LEU A 103 14.47 -1.48 35.80
CA LEU A 103 13.94 -0.24 36.36
C LEU A 103 12.67 -0.48 37.19
N CYS A 104 11.77 -1.34 36.72
CA CYS A 104 10.54 -1.69 37.43
C CYS A 104 10.82 -2.43 38.74
N ARG A 105 11.75 -3.40 38.76
CA ARG A 105 12.18 -4.08 39.99
C ARG A 105 12.75 -3.10 41.02
N ASN A 106 13.59 -2.16 40.57
CA ASN A 106 14.13 -1.10 41.43
C ASN A 106 13.07 -0.10 41.93
N ALA A 107 11.87 -0.08 41.31
CA ALA A 107 10.71 0.68 41.75
C ALA A 107 9.75 -0.13 42.64
N GLY A 108 10.09 -1.38 42.99
CA GLY A 108 9.26 -2.27 43.80
C GLY A 108 8.14 -2.97 43.03
N LEU A 109 8.14 -2.91 41.69
CA LEU A 109 7.11 -3.51 40.84
C LEU A 109 7.43 -4.98 40.53
N ARG A 110 6.40 -5.82 40.49
CA ARG A 110 6.52 -7.21 40.02
C ARG A 110 6.49 -7.23 38.50
N VAL A 111 7.58 -7.69 37.88
CA VAL A 111 7.77 -7.64 36.43
C VAL A 111 8.57 -8.85 35.96
N SER A 112 8.27 -9.30 34.74
CA SER A 112 8.91 -10.43 34.08
C SER A 112 9.21 -10.10 32.62
N ASN A 113 10.35 -10.54 32.11
CA ASN A 113 10.57 -10.60 30.67
C ASN A 113 9.72 -11.75 30.10
N VAL A 114 9.17 -11.53 28.91
CA VAL A 114 8.38 -12.50 28.16
C VAL A 114 9.02 -12.66 26.80
N SER A 115 9.58 -13.84 26.53
CA SER A 115 10.08 -14.20 25.21
C SER A 115 8.99 -14.84 24.38
N GLY A 116 8.97 -14.56 23.08
CA GLY A 116 7.87 -14.98 22.22
C GLY A 116 8.16 -14.83 20.75
N TYR A 117 7.09 -15.04 19.98
CA TYR A 117 7.09 -14.90 18.54
C TYR A 117 6.37 -13.60 18.20
N SER A 118 6.93 -12.88 17.24
CA SER A 118 6.34 -11.67 16.71
C SER A 118 6.00 -11.83 15.23
N ARG A 119 4.81 -11.41 14.82
CA ARG A 119 4.51 -11.10 13.42
C ARG A 119 5.22 -9.80 13.09
N ASN A 120 6.23 -9.88 12.23
CA ASN A 120 7.04 -8.74 11.84
C ASN A 120 7.16 -8.67 10.32
N VAL A 121 7.80 -7.62 9.81
CA VAL A 121 8.00 -7.36 8.37
C VAL A 121 8.78 -8.45 7.61
N PHE A 122 9.24 -9.50 8.29
CA PHE A 122 9.95 -10.64 7.72
C PHE A 122 9.14 -11.94 7.69
N THR A 123 7.91 -11.93 8.22
CA THR A 123 7.00 -13.10 8.31
C THR A 123 5.65 -12.79 7.67
N ASP A 124 5.07 -13.76 6.97
CA ASP A 124 3.76 -13.65 6.30
C ASP A 124 2.73 -14.63 6.91
N VAL A 125 1.51 -14.67 6.36
CA VAL A 125 0.51 -15.68 6.74
C VAL A 125 0.98 -17.07 6.34
N ASN A 126 0.72 -18.05 7.21
CA ASN A 126 1.14 -19.44 7.07
C ASN A 126 2.66 -19.66 7.19
N ASP A 127 3.46 -18.60 7.44
CA ASP A 127 4.83 -18.80 7.86
C ASP A 127 4.86 -19.44 9.24
N ARG A 128 5.66 -20.49 9.38
CA ARG A 128 5.75 -21.25 10.62
C ARG A 128 6.76 -20.65 11.59
N PHE A 129 6.39 -20.67 12.86
CA PHE A 129 7.20 -20.19 13.97
C PHE A 129 7.94 -21.35 14.64
N TYR A 130 9.27 -21.36 14.49
CA TYR A 130 10.13 -22.40 15.06
C TYR A 130 10.89 -21.93 16.30
N LEU A 131 11.30 -20.66 16.34
CA LEU A 131 12.04 -20.07 17.46
C LEU A 131 11.48 -18.70 17.79
N SER A 132 11.48 -18.36 19.08
CA SER A 132 11.20 -17.01 19.54
C SER A 132 12.15 -16.01 18.88
N ASP A 133 11.65 -14.81 18.60
CA ASP A 133 12.41 -13.74 17.96
C ASP A 133 12.20 -12.36 18.53
N HIS A 134 11.37 -12.28 19.55
CA HIS A 134 11.06 -11.04 20.20
C HIS A 134 10.89 -11.23 21.69
N GLU A 135 11.06 -10.13 22.41
CA GLU A 135 11.02 -10.12 23.86
C GLU A 135 10.43 -8.79 24.35
N TRP A 136 9.46 -8.90 25.24
CA TRP A 136 8.72 -7.80 25.87
C TRP A 136 8.56 -8.08 27.36
N ASN A 137 7.64 -7.38 28.03
CA ASN A 137 7.45 -7.49 29.48
C ASN A 137 6.01 -7.78 29.88
N ALA A 138 5.84 -8.48 30.99
CA ALA A 138 4.61 -8.53 31.76
C ALA A 138 4.85 -7.85 33.12
N VAL A 139 3.97 -6.95 33.54
CA VAL A 139 4.07 -6.21 34.80
C VAL A 139 2.76 -6.28 35.56
N MET A 140 2.84 -6.48 36.87
CA MET A 140 1.67 -6.44 37.75
C MET A 140 1.35 -4.98 38.07
N VAL A 141 0.13 -4.56 37.74
CA VAL A 141 -0.38 -3.20 38.00
C VAL A 141 -1.78 -3.32 38.58
N ASN A 142 -2.01 -2.71 39.74
CA ASN A 142 -3.32 -2.73 40.44
C ASN A 142 -3.87 -4.16 40.67
N GLY A 143 -2.99 -5.13 40.89
CA GLY A 143 -3.36 -6.53 41.13
C GLY A 143 -3.55 -7.38 39.87
N GLU A 144 -3.38 -6.81 38.67
CA GLU A 144 -3.53 -7.51 37.40
C GLU A 144 -2.23 -7.54 36.60
N TRP A 145 -1.96 -8.66 35.94
CA TRP A 145 -0.87 -8.72 34.96
C TRP A 145 -1.27 -7.97 33.68
N ARG A 146 -0.37 -7.11 33.20
CA ARG A 146 -0.50 -6.37 31.94
C ARG A 146 0.76 -6.51 31.11
N LEU A 147 0.60 -6.55 29.79
CA LEU A 147 1.70 -6.67 28.84
C LEU A 147 2.20 -5.29 28.42
N VAL A 148 3.52 -5.16 28.25
CA VAL A 148 4.19 -3.94 27.85
C VAL A 148 5.28 -4.26 26.84
N ASP A 149 5.26 -3.64 25.66
CA ASP A 149 6.39 -3.68 24.71
C ASP A 149 7.02 -2.29 24.51
N PRO A 150 8.05 -1.94 25.30
CA PRO A 150 8.75 -0.66 25.17
C PRO A 150 9.59 -0.56 23.89
N THR A 151 9.81 -1.67 23.18
CA THR A 151 10.57 -1.70 21.92
C THR A 151 9.75 -1.15 20.77
N TRP A 152 8.55 -1.71 20.57
CA TRP A 152 7.65 -1.30 19.47
C TRP A 152 7.05 0.08 19.75
N ASP A 153 6.82 0.42 21.02
CA ASP A 153 6.40 1.76 21.42
C ASP A 153 7.52 2.83 21.26
N ALA A 154 8.78 2.46 21.03
CA ALA A 154 9.86 3.46 20.84
C ALA A 154 9.91 4.03 19.41
N GLY A 155 9.42 3.28 18.42
CA GLY A 155 9.50 3.61 17.00
C GLY A 155 9.77 2.39 16.12
N TYR A 156 10.30 2.62 14.92
CA TYR A 156 10.42 1.57 13.90
C TYR A 156 11.75 1.63 13.13
N ILE A 157 12.09 0.55 12.43
CA ILE A 157 13.23 0.50 11.52
C ILE A 157 12.77 0.96 10.15
N SER A 158 13.48 1.94 9.58
CA SER A 158 13.34 2.29 8.18
C SER A 158 14.58 1.84 7.43
N ASP A 159 14.38 0.96 6.45
CA ASP A 159 15.50 0.36 5.72
C ASP A 159 16.19 1.35 4.78
N TYR A 160 15.50 2.43 4.44
CA TYR A 160 15.94 3.40 3.44
C TYR A 160 16.06 4.80 3.99
N ARG A 161 17.05 5.52 3.47
CA ARG A 161 17.20 6.95 3.75
C ARG A 161 17.15 7.75 2.47
N CYS A 162 16.40 8.85 2.49
CA CYS A 162 16.44 9.83 1.41
C CYS A 162 17.85 10.43 1.36
N THR A 163 18.48 10.40 0.19
CA THR A 163 19.77 11.09 -0.02
C THR A 163 19.54 12.59 -0.08
N PHE A 164 20.56 13.41 0.20
CA PHE A 164 20.43 14.88 0.06
C PHE A 164 19.97 15.27 -1.36
N LEU A 165 20.60 14.68 -2.38
CA LEU A 165 20.20 14.87 -3.78
C LEU A 165 18.77 14.35 -4.03
N GLY A 166 18.39 13.23 -3.43
CA GLY A 166 17.03 12.68 -3.49
C GLY A 166 15.99 13.60 -2.84
N PHE A 167 16.32 14.24 -1.73
CA PHE A 167 15.48 15.23 -1.06
C PHE A 167 15.33 16.49 -1.91
N LEU A 168 16.43 16.99 -2.48
CA LEU A 168 16.41 18.13 -3.40
C LEU A 168 15.58 17.83 -4.65
N LEU A 169 15.78 16.66 -5.27
CA LEU A 169 14.98 16.17 -6.39
C LEU A 169 13.52 16.01 -6.01
N LYS A 170 13.22 15.52 -4.80
CA LYS A 170 11.84 15.42 -4.30
C LYS A 170 11.18 16.80 -4.24
N ILE A 171 11.87 17.82 -3.76
CA ILE A 171 11.37 19.21 -3.75
C ILE A 171 11.17 19.72 -5.18
N VAL A 172 12.22 19.71 -6.00
CA VAL A 172 12.22 20.29 -7.36
C VAL A 172 11.24 19.57 -8.28
N THR A 173 11.01 18.28 -8.08
CA THR A 173 10.09 17.49 -8.90
C THR A 173 8.67 17.42 -8.33
N PHE A 174 8.38 18.11 -7.22
CA PHE A 174 7.11 18.04 -6.48
C PHE A 174 6.72 16.60 -6.11
N GLY A 175 7.67 15.87 -5.52
CA GLY A 175 7.51 14.50 -5.05
C GLY A 175 7.54 13.43 -6.15
N ARG A 176 7.92 13.76 -7.38
CA ARG A 176 7.86 12.81 -8.52
C ARG A 176 9.07 11.88 -8.61
N HIS A 177 10.20 12.25 -8.03
CA HIS A 177 11.41 11.46 -7.98
C HIS A 177 11.95 11.43 -6.55
N GLU A 178 12.30 10.25 -6.07
CA GLU A 178 12.95 10.05 -4.78
C GLU A 178 14.10 9.09 -4.98
N ILE A 179 15.32 9.55 -4.70
CA ILE A 179 16.51 8.70 -4.69
C ILE A 179 16.75 8.28 -3.25
N VAL A 180 16.32 7.06 -2.93
CA VAL A 180 16.56 6.41 -1.66
C VAL A 180 17.82 5.55 -1.74
N LYS A 181 18.58 5.49 -0.64
CA LYS A 181 19.72 4.58 -0.48
C LYS A 181 19.40 3.57 0.60
N TYR A 182 19.75 2.29 0.37
CA TYR A 182 19.68 1.27 1.41
C TYR A 182 20.60 1.67 2.56
N LYS A 183 20.00 2.00 3.71
CA LYS A 183 20.70 2.37 4.94
C LYS A 183 19.73 2.19 6.10
N PRO A 184 19.57 0.94 6.60
CA PRO A 184 18.69 0.67 7.71
C PRO A 184 19.03 1.54 8.92
N HIS A 185 18.01 2.18 9.48
CA HIS A 185 18.18 3.08 10.60
C HIS A 185 16.90 3.15 11.43
N PHE A 186 17.09 3.38 12.73
CA PHE A 186 15.99 3.56 13.67
C PHE A 186 15.39 4.96 13.52
N VAL A 187 14.07 5.01 13.32
CA VAL A 187 13.25 6.22 13.37
C VAL A 187 12.48 6.18 14.69
N ARG A 188 12.83 7.11 15.59
CA ARG A 188 12.14 7.21 16.87
C ARG A 188 10.76 7.83 16.66
N ARG A 189 9.74 7.17 17.17
CA ARG A 189 8.35 7.64 17.16
C ARG A 189 7.64 7.04 18.37
N PRO A 190 7.81 7.65 19.56
CA PRO A 190 7.26 7.10 20.78
C PRO A 190 5.73 7.11 20.72
N TRP A 191 5.11 6.01 21.16
CA TRP A 191 3.66 5.86 21.28
C TRP A 191 3.34 4.94 22.47
N ASP A 192 2.06 4.63 22.71
CA ASP A 192 1.53 3.86 23.85
C ASP A 192 0.66 2.69 23.36
N MET A 193 0.91 2.23 22.12
CA MET A 193 0.13 1.18 21.49
C MET A 193 0.27 -0.14 22.25
N TYR A 194 1.46 -0.45 22.74
CA TYR A 194 1.75 -1.66 23.50
C TYR A 194 1.95 -1.38 25.00
N TYR A 195 1.35 -0.31 25.52
CA TYR A 195 1.44 0.07 26.93
C TYR A 195 0.26 -0.50 27.74
N LEU A 196 0.57 -1.32 28.75
CA LEU A 196 -0.38 -1.93 29.70
C LEU A 196 -1.58 -2.64 29.06
N ARG A 197 -1.33 -3.38 27.99
CA ARG A 197 -2.35 -4.11 27.23
C ARG A 197 -2.71 -5.44 27.86
N ASP A 198 -3.91 -5.93 27.52
CA ASP A 198 -4.32 -7.30 27.80
C ASP A 198 -3.69 -8.30 26.80
N GLY A 199 -3.93 -9.59 27.05
CA GLY A 199 -3.46 -10.67 26.18
C GLY A 199 -4.11 -10.69 24.80
N SER A 200 -5.34 -10.20 24.66
CA SER A 200 -6.12 -10.24 23.42
C SER A 200 -5.64 -9.25 22.38
N PHE A 201 -5.08 -8.12 22.84
CA PHE A 201 -4.41 -7.17 21.97
C PHE A 201 -3.07 -7.74 21.50
N PHE A 202 -2.27 -8.26 22.43
CA PHE A 202 -0.97 -8.85 22.11
C PHE A 202 -1.11 -10.04 21.17
N SER A 203 -2.10 -10.91 21.33
CA SER A 203 -2.21 -12.12 20.51
C SER A 203 -2.39 -11.89 19.01
N THR A 204 -2.67 -10.65 18.61
CA THR A 204 -2.72 -10.26 17.20
C THR A 204 -1.34 -10.31 16.53
N ASP A 205 -0.26 -9.84 17.18
CA ASP A 205 1.11 -9.86 16.65
C ASP A 205 2.13 -10.58 17.52
N HIS A 206 1.84 -10.78 18.80
CA HIS A 206 2.73 -11.29 19.81
C HIS A 206 2.13 -12.52 20.48
N ILE A 207 2.84 -13.64 20.42
CA ILE A 207 2.46 -14.82 21.19
C ILE A 207 3.63 -15.25 22.07
N ALA A 208 3.38 -15.32 23.38
CA ALA A 208 4.40 -15.73 24.35
C ALA A 208 4.83 -17.17 24.07
N SER A 209 6.13 -17.46 24.22
CA SER A 209 6.63 -18.83 24.09
C SER A 209 6.17 -19.71 25.24
N ASP A 210 6.03 -19.14 26.44
CA ASP A 210 5.42 -19.81 27.58
C ASP A 210 3.97 -19.37 27.75
N SER A 211 3.05 -20.34 27.66
CA SER A 211 1.61 -20.12 27.66
C SER A 211 1.07 -19.36 28.89
N ILE A 212 1.78 -19.38 30.02
CA ILE A 212 1.38 -18.62 31.21
C ILE A 212 1.42 -17.10 30.98
N TRP A 213 2.24 -16.63 30.05
CA TRP A 213 2.40 -15.21 29.73
C TRP A 213 1.51 -14.73 28.58
N LEU A 214 0.61 -15.58 28.05
CA LEU A 214 -0.38 -15.17 27.05
C LEU A 214 -1.44 -14.22 27.62
N LEU A 215 -1.74 -14.35 28.91
CA LEU A 215 -2.85 -13.64 29.59
C LEU A 215 -4.21 -13.85 28.89
N LEU A 216 -4.45 -15.08 28.40
CA LEU A 216 -5.64 -15.47 27.65
C LEU A 216 -6.26 -16.75 28.20
N ASN A 217 -7.59 -16.79 28.26
CA ASN A 217 -8.38 -17.95 28.65
C ASN A 217 -9.58 -18.17 27.68
N PRO A 218 -9.61 -19.26 26.89
CA PRO A 218 -8.58 -20.31 26.79
C PRO A 218 -7.29 -19.79 26.16
N SER A 219 -6.19 -20.53 26.32
CA SER A 219 -4.93 -20.16 25.67
C SER A 219 -4.96 -20.44 24.19
N GLU A 220 -4.59 -19.42 23.41
CA GLU A 220 -4.39 -19.55 21.98
C GLU A 220 -3.27 -20.53 21.63
N ARG A 221 -3.41 -21.17 20.47
CA ARG A 221 -2.39 -22.08 19.92
C ARG A 221 -1.48 -21.32 18.97
N ILE A 222 -0.23 -21.78 18.84
CA ILE A 222 0.70 -21.13 17.89
C ILE A 222 0.22 -21.23 16.44
N GLU A 223 -0.50 -22.30 16.09
CA GLU A 223 -1.08 -22.48 14.76
C GLU A 223 -2.19 -21.46 14.46
N GLU A 224 -2.88 -20.95 15.50
CA GLU A 224 -3.85 -19.87 15.33
C GLU A 224 -3.10 -18.62 14.91
N LEU A 225 -2.02 -18.24 15.61
CA LEU A 225 -1.18 -17.13 15.16
C LEU A 225 -0.69 -17.36 13.73
N GLU A 226 -0.14 -18.53 13.37
CA GLU A 226 0.40 -18.82 12.03
C GLU A 226 -0.62 -18.61 10.89
N ASN A 227 -1.87 -19.06 11.11
CA ASN A 227 -2.95 -19.00 10.12
C ASN A 227 -3.76 -17.70 10.19
N ASP A 228 -3.68 -16.98 11.30
CA ASP A 228 -4.51 -15.81 11.52
C ASP A 228 -4.01 -14.61 10.71
N SER A 229 -4.97 -13.98 10.03
CA SER A 229 -4.79 -12.76 9.26
C SER A 229 -5.39 -11.54 9.97
N SER A 230 -6.03 -11.71 11.12
CA SER A 230 -6.69 -10.65 11.89
C SER A 230 -5.72 -9.54 12.31
N TRP A 231 -4.44 -9.87 12.50
CA TRP A 231 -3.36 -8.91 12.68
C TRP A 231 -3.41 -7.75 11.67
N TYR A 232 -3.68 -8.05 10.39
CA TYR A 232 -3.74 -7.06 9.33
C TYR A 232 -4.95 -6.12 9.42
N PHE A 233 -5.98 -6.52 10.16
CA PHE A 233 -7.25 -5.80 10.27
C PHE A 233 -7.37 -5.05 11.60
N ARG A 234 -6.79 -5.56 12.69
CA ARG A 234 -6.90 -5.00 14.04
C ARG A 234 -5.99 -3.82 14.33
N ARG A 235 -5.11 -3.40 13.41
CA ARG A 235 -4.27 -2.20 13.60
C ARG A 235 -5.06 -0.90 13.84
N TRP A 236 -6.35 -0.89 13.55
CA TRP A 236 -7.26 0.26 13.75
C TRP A 236 -8.23 0.06 14.94
N ASP A 237 -8.19 -1.10 15.58
CA ASP A 237 -8.99 -1.43 16.75
C ASP A 237 -8.06 -1.54 17.97
N PHE A 238 -8.09 -0.52 18.81
CA PHE A 238 -7.24 -0.41 20.00
C PHE A 238 -7.96 -0.86 21.27
N SER A 239 -9.09 -1.55 21.14
CA SER A 239 -9.87 -2.00 22.28
C SER A 239 -9.25 -3.26 22.90
N ASP A 240 -9.11 -3.22 24.22
CA ASP A 240 -8.86 -4.40 25.03
C ASP A 240 -10.20 -5.14 25.14
N THR A 241 -10.27 -6.37 24.66
CA THR A 241 -11.55 -7.09 24.46
C THR A 241 -11.81 -8.16 25.49
N MET A 242 -10.83 -8.47 26.35
CA MET A 242 -10.93 -9.58 27.30
C MET A 242 -10.68 -9.15 28.75
N LEU A 243 -11.34 -9.88 29.66
CA LEU A 243 -11.07 -9.77 31.08
C LEU A 243 -9.67 -10.32 31.39
N PRO A 244 -9.01 -9.80 32.44
CA PRO A 244 -7.70 -10.30 32.88
C PRO A 244 -7.73 -11.79 33.21
N ASP A 245 -6.78 -12.57 32.67
CA ASP A 245 -6.61 -13.98 33.03
C ASP A 245 -5.97 -14.11 34.41
N THR A 246 -6.77 -14.34 35.45
CA THR A 246 -6.31 -14.54 36.82
C THR A 246 -6.02 -16.00 37.17
N ALA A 247 -6.43 -16.96 36.32
CA ALA A 247 -6.38 -18.39 36.63
C ALA A 247 -4.95 -18.92 36.81
N ARG A 248 -3.95 -18.23 36.23
CA ARG A 248 -2.53 -18.62 36.26
C ARG A 248 -1.65 -17.69 37.10
N ASP A 249 -2.24 -16.80 37.89
CA ASP A 249 -1.47 -15.81 38.67
C ASP A 249 -0.53 -16.46 39.67
N PHE A 250 -0.96 -17.54 40.33
CA PHE A 250 -0.10 -18.30 41.22
C PHE A 250 1.12 -18.88 40.50
N ALA A 251 0.93 -19.43 39.31
CA ALA A 251 2.03 -19.97 38.49
C ALA A 251 3.02 -18.88 38.08
N ARG A 252 2.53 -17.69 37.69
CA ARG A 252 3.36 -16.53 37.33
C ARG A 252 4.17 -16.03 38.53
N LEU A 253 3.54 -15.90 39.68
CA LEU A 253 4.20 -15.45 40.91
C LEU A 253 5.28 -16.44 41.36
N ASN A 254 4.98 -17.74 41.31
CA ASN A 254 5.96 -18.77 41.60
C ASN A 254 7.16 -18.68 40.64
N LEU A 255 6.92 -18.55 39.33
CA LEU A 255 7.99 -18.45 38.33
C LEU A 255 8.92 -17.24 38.56
N ILE A 256 8.38 -16.08 38.92
CA ILE A 256 9.19 -14.87 39.17
C ILE A 256 10.00 -15.00 40.46
N SER A 257 9.54 -15.79 41.43
CA SER A 257 10.25 -16.02 42.69
C SER A 257 11.41 -17.03 42.59
N MET A 258 11.48 -17.79 41.49
CA MET A 258 12.53 -18.78 41.25
C MET A 258 13.90 -18.13 41.01
N SER A 259 14.97 -18.90 41.25
CA SER A 259 16.31 -18.51 40.79
C SER A 259 16.34 -18.42 39.26
N PRO A 260 17.22 -17.59 38.66
CA PRO A 260 17.31 -17.48 37.20
C PRO A 260 17.52 -18.82 36.49
N GLU A 261 18.30 -19.72 37.09
CA GLU A 261 18.57 -21.04 36.52
C GLU A 261 17.37 -21.98 36.62
N ASP A 262 16.65 -22.01 37.76
CA ASP A 262 15.43 -22.81 37.91
C ASP A 262 14.32 -22.33 36.99
N ARG A 263 14.22 -21.01 36.83
CA ARG A 263 13.29 -20.39 35.89
C ARG A 263 13.58 -20.80 34.45
N GLU A 264 14.83 -20.71 33.99
CA GLU A 264 15.21 -21.11 32.62
C GLU A 264 14.94 -22.60 32.37
N ILE A 265 15.18 -23.46 33.37
CA ILE A 265 14.84 -24.88 33.29
C ILE A 265 13.32 -25.05 33.13
N ALA A 266 12.51 -24.47 34.03
CA ALA A 266 11.06 -24.61 34.03
C ALA A 266 10.41 -24.06 32.74
N GLU A 267 10.80 -22.85 32.33
CA GLU A 267 10.33 -22.21 31.11
C GLU A 267 10.66 -23.06 29.89
N GLY A 268 11.86 -23.64 29.79
CA GLY A 268 12.21 -24.43 28.61
C GLY A 268 11.35 -25.68 28.40
N PHE A 269 10.87 -26.31 29.47
CA PHE A 269 9.89 -27.39 29.36
C PHE A 269 8.49 -26.87 28.96
N SER A 270 8.05 -25.75 29.54
CA SER A 270 6.76 -25.14 29.21
C SER A 270 6.72 -24.67 27.75
N MET A 271 7.76 -23.98 27.30
CA MET A 271 7.91 -23.47 25.94
C MET A 271 7.92 -24.59 24.89
N TYR A 272 8.63 -25.70 25.18
CA TYR A 272 8.62 -26.86 24.30
C TYR A 272 7.25 -27.54 24.25
N ARG A 273 6.51 -27.57 25.37
CA ARG A 273 5.16 -28.11 25.41
C ARG A 273 4.20 -27.28 24.57
N PHE A 274 4.34 -25.95 24.63
CA PHE A 274 3.54 -25.01 23.86
C PHE A 274 3.85 -25.07 22.37
N ASN A 275 5.14 -25.08 21.99
CA ASN A 275 5.57 -25.23 20.61
C ASN A 275 6.66 -26.31 20.48
N ARG A 276 6.25 -27.51 20.03
CA ARG A 276 7.15 -28.66 19.84
C ARG A 276 8.21 -28.42 18.76
N LYS A 277 8.04 -27.42 17.89
CA LYS A 277 9.04 -27.00 16.90
C LYS A 277 10.19 -26.24 17.56
N ASN A 278 9.96 -25.59 18.71
CA ASN A 278 10.94 -24.83 19.45
C ASN A 278 11.71 -25.71 20.44
N THR A 279 12.71 -26.42 19.95
CA THR A 279 13.51 -27.35 20.77
C THR A 279 14.72 -26.71 21.46
N LEU A 280 15.00 -25.43 21.18
CA LEU A 280 16.16 -24.74 21.76
C LEU A 280 16.02 -24.57 23.30
N PRO A 281 14.89 -24.08 23.84
CA PRO A 281 14.73 -23.89 25.29
C PRO A 281 14.89 -25.19 26.06
N ILE A 282 14.24 -26.28 25.65
CA ILE A 282 14.39 -27.58 26.32
C ILE A 282 15.82 -28.14 26.22
N GLY A 283 16.52 -27.89 25.10
CA GLY A 283 17.94 -28.21 24.97
C GLY A 283 18.82 -27.45 25.98
N ASN A 284 18.51 -26.18 26.24
CA ASN A 284 19.15 -25.37 27.27
C ASN A 284 18.82 -25.88 28.68
N SER A 285 17.56 -26.24 28.97
CA SER A 285 17.14 -26.80 30.26
C SER A 285 17.92 -28.06 30.61
N TYR A 286 18.00 -29.03 29.70
CA TYR A 286 18.78 -30.26 29.93
C TYR A 286 20.28 -29.99 30.09
N ARG A 287 20.83 -29.00 29.38
CA ARG A 287 22.22 -28.58 29.55
C ARG A 287 22.46 -28.03 30.95
N LEU A 288 21.58 -27.14 31.43
CA LEU A 288 21.68 -26.58 32.78
C LEU A 288 21.54 -27.66 33.85
N MET A 289 20.57 -28.56 33.70
CA MET A 289 20.42 -29.71 34.60
C MET A 289 21.68 -30.59 34.64
N ALA A 290 22.30 -30.86 33.48
CA ALA A 290 23.54 -31.63 33.40
C ALA A 290 24.70 -30.91 34.11
N GLN A 291 24.82 -29.60 33.90
CA GLN A 291 25.85 -28.78 34.53
C GLN A 291 25.66 -28.71 36.05
N ARG A 292 24.44 -28.46 36.52
CA ARG A 292 24.08 -28.47 37.94
C ARG A 292 24.38 -29.80 38.61
N GLN A 293 24.03 -30.90 37.95
CA GLN A 293 24.31 -32.24 38.48
C GLN A 293 25.83 -32.50 38.55
N PHE A 294 26.58 -32.03 37.54
CA PHE A 294 28.04 -32.08 37.56
C PHE A 294 28.64 -31.25 38.70
N ASP A 295 28.18 -30.02 38.91
CA ASP A 295 28.70 -29.10 39.93
C ASP A 295 28.39 -29.59 41.37
N ARG A 296 27.28 -30.33 41.55
CA ARG A 296 26.91 -30.96 42.84
C ARG A 296 27.61 -32.30 43.09
N THR A 297 28.31 -32.85 42.11
CA THR A 297 28.96 -34.16 42.24
C THR A 297 30.27 -34.01 43.01
N ASP A 298 30.37 -34.65 44.17
CA ASP A 298 31.63 -34.74 44.92
C ASP A 298 32.52 -35.84 44.34
N PHE A 299 33.49 -35.43 43.52
CA PHE A 299 34.44 -36.33 42.88
C PHE A 299 35.49 -36.92 43.84
N GLN A 300 35.52 -36.51 45.12
CA GLN A 300 36.41 -37.05 46.14
C GLN A 300 35.74 -38.10 47.04
N SER A 301 34.43 -38.31 46.88
CA SER A 301 33.67 -39.31 47.63
C SER A 301 34.22 -40.73 47.45
N SER A 302 34.34 -41.48 48.55
CA SER A 302 34.74 -42.89 48.57
C SER A 302 33.65 -43.85 48.06
N ASP A 303 32.39 -43.41 48.00
CA ASP A 303 31.27 -44.19 47.44
C ASP A 303 31.31 -44.18 45.90
N THR A 304 32.04 -45.14 45.34
CA THR A 304 32.24 -45.31 43.88
C THR A 304 30.93 -45.62 43.15
N VAL A 305 30.01 -46.37 43.77
CA VAL A 305 28.72 -46.74 43.16
C VAL A 305 27.83 -45.52 42.99
N LYS A 306 27.72 -44.68 44.02
CA LYS A 306 26.98 -43.42 43.96
C LYS A 306 27.59 -42.47 42.93
N LEU A 307 28.92 -42.36 42.88
CA LEU A 307 29.62 -41.50 41.93
C LEU A 307 29.41 -41.95 40.48
N ILE A 308 29.42 -43.26 40.22
CA ILE A 308 29.08 -43.83 38.90
C ILE A 308 27.63 -43.49 38.52
N LYS A 309 26.66 -43.61 39.45
CA LYS A 309 25.26 -43.23 39.20
C LYS A 309 25.13 -41.74 38.85
N GLN A 310 25.83 -40.87 39.57
CA GLN A 310 25.85 -39.42 39.28
C GLN A 310 26.47 -39.12 37.91
N CYS A 311 27.59 -39.76 37.57
CA CYS A 311 28.20 -39.64 36.22
C CYS A 311 27.23 -40.08 35.12
N ASN A 312 26.54 -41.21 35.30
CA ASN A 312 25.53 -41.70 34.35
C ASN A 312 24.39 -40.70 34.18
N SER A 313 23.90 -40.11 35.28
CA SER A 313 22.86 -39.08 35.24
C SER A 313 23.29 -37.85 34.42
N VAL A 314 24.50 -37.33 34.65
CA VAL A 314 25.04 -36.21 33.85
C VAL A 314 25.14 -36.59 32.37
N MET A 315 25.57 -37.82 32.06
CA MET A 315 25.65 -38.30 30.66
C MET A 315 24.27 -38.38 30.00
N THR A 316 23.25 -38.90 30.69
CA THR A 316 21.87 -38.99 30.17
C THR A 316 21.27 -37.60 29.92
N LEU A 317 21.46 -36.65 30.84
CA LEU A 317 21.03 -35.26 30.66
C LEU A 317 21.77 -34.60 29.48
N SER A 318 23.07 -34.86 29.35
CA SER A 318 23.88 -34.38 28.24
C SER A 318 23.43 -34.94 26.89
N ASP A 319 23.05 -36.22 26.84
CA ASP A 319 22.51 -36.85 25.63
C ASP A 319 21.15 -36.27 25.24
N SER A 320 20.27 -36.04 26.22
CA SER A 320 18.98 -35.38 26.01
C SER A 320 19.18 -33.98 25.44
N SER A 321 20.08 -33.18 26.03
CA SER A 321 20.39 -31.85 25.54
C SER A 321 20.97 -31.87 24.10
N ALA A 322 21.91 -32.77 23.81
CA ALA A 322 22.49 -32.92 22.48
C ALA A 322 21.45 -33.31 21.41
N LEU A 323 20.50 -34.18 21.78
CA LEU A 323 19.37 -34.56 20.93
C LEU A 323 18.52 -33.33 20.56
N PHE A 324 18.10 -32.53 21.54
CA PHE A 324 17.27 -31.35 21.28
C PHE A 324 17.99 -30.25 20.49
N TYR A 325 19.31 -30.09 20.64
CA TYR A 325 20.09 -29.22 19.74
C TYR A 325 20.14 -29.74 18.31
N ASN A 326 20.21 -31.06 18.09
CA ASN A 326 20.13 -31.63 16.73
C ASN A 326 18.75 -31.39 16.12
N SER A 327 17.67 -31.60 16.89
CA SER A 327 16.31 -31.26 16.45
C SER A 327 16.17 -29.77 16.13
N CYS A 328 16.81 -28.90 16.91
CA CYS A 328 16.80 -27.46 16.66
C CYS A 328 17.46 -27.12 15.32
N LEU A 329 18.62 -27.74 15.04
CA LEU A 329 19.33 -27.57 13.77
C LEU A 329 18.50 -28.06 12.57
N TYR A 330 17.77 -29.17 12.73
CA TYR A 330 16.86 -29.70 11.72
C TYR A 330 15.71 -28.73 11.42
N TYR A 331 15.01 -28.28 12.46
CA TYR A 331 13.90 -27.35 12.33
C TYR A 331 14.31 -25.96 11.81
N LEU A 332 15.49 -25.48 12.20
CA LEU A 332 16.08 -24.26 11.65
C LEU A 332 16.33 -24.35 10.13
N GLN A 333 16.74 -25.53 9.65
CA GLN A 333 16.92 -25.76 8.22
C GLN A 333 15.58 -25.73 7.49
N GLN A 334 14.56 -26.41 8.02
CA GLN A 334 13.22 -26.39 7.46
C GLN A 334 12.66 -24.97 7.39
N GLN A 335 12.72 -24.22 8.49
CA GLN A 335 12.25 -22.82 8.52
C GLN A 335 12.92 -21.97 7.44
N ARG A 336 14.24 -22.12 7.27
CA ARG A 336 14.98 -21.37 6.26
C ARG A 336 14.51 -21.70 4.84
N GLU A 337 14.24 -22.97 4.55
CA GLU A 337 13.77 -23.42 3.24
C GLU A 337 12.37 -22.89 2.94
N GLU A 338 11.43 -23.07 3.87
CA GLU A 338 10.05 -22.57 3.77
C GLU A 338 10.02 -21.05 3.53
N LEU A 339 10.68 -20.26 4.39
CA LEU A 339 10.72 -18.80 4.25
C LEU A 339 11.40 -18.36 2.94
N THR A 340 12.39 -19.11 2.45
CA THR A 340 13.06 -18.79 1.18
C THR A 340 12.13 -19.01 0.00
N VAL A 341 11.36 -20.11 0.01
CA VAL A 341 10.37 -20.42 -1.02
C VAL A 341 9.25 -19.38 -1.01
N ASN A 342 8.70 -19.06 0.17
CA ASN A 342 7.62 -18.08 0.32
C ASN A 342 8.06 -16.69 -0.15
N ASN A 343 9.25 -16.25 0.23
CA ASN A 343 9.82 -14.97 -0.20
C ASN A 343 10.00 -14.90 -1.74
N LEU A 344 10.44 -16.00 -2.37
CA LEU A 344 10.57 -16.07 -3.84
C LEU A 344 9.21 -16.06 -4.54
N PHE A 345 8.24 -16.80 -4.01
CA PHE A 345 6.87 -16.84 -4.52
C PHE A 345 6.23 -15.43 -4.50
N LYS A 346 6.32 -14.73 -3.37
CA LYS A 346 5.83 -13.34 -3.20
C LYS A 346 6.41 -12.40 -4.26
N LYS A 347 7.74 -12.40 -4.43
CA LYS A 347 8.41 -11.60 -5.47
C LYS A 347 7.90 -11.91 -6.89
N ASN A 348 7.78 -13.20 -7.22
CA ASN A 348 7.38 -13.62 -8.55
C ASN A 348 5.92 -13.26 -8.86
N ASN A 349 5.01 -13.42 -7.90
CA ASN A 349 3.61 -13.05 -8.07
C ASN A 349 3.42 -11.55 -8.28
N VAL A 350 4.02 -10.73 -7.42
CA VAL A 350 3.97 -9.26 -7.55
C VAL A 350 4.52 -8.82 -8.91
N LYS A 351 5.63 -9.42 -9.35
CA LYS A 351 6.21 -9.14 -10.67
C LYS A 351 5.25 -9.54 -11.79
N ARG A 352 4.66 -10.72 -11.73
CA ARG A 352 3.75 -11.26 -12.75
C ARG A 352 2.50 -10.40 -12.90
N GLU A 353 1.76 -10.17 -11.82
CA GLU A 353 0.51 -9.39 -11.80
C GLU A 353 0.72 -7.96 -12.30
N ASN A 354 1.76 -7.28 -11.79
CA ASN A 354 2.06 -5.92 -12.22
C ASN A 354 2.56 -5.85 -13.67
N THR A 355 3.25 -6.88 -14.17
CA THR A 355 3.65 -6.93 -15.58
C THR A 355 2.44 -7.00 -16.51
N LEU A 356 1.46 -7.85 -16.20
CA LEU A 356 0.21 -7.94 -16.97
C LEU A 356 -0.54 -6.61 -16.96
N THR A 357 -0.65 -5.99 -15.78
CA THR A 357 -1.29 -4.70 -15.57
C THR A 357 -0.60 -3.57 -16.35
N ILE A 358 0.73 -3.56 -16.40
CA ILE A 358 1.52 -2.60 -17.19
C ILE A 358 1.30 -2.81 -18.69
N ALA A 359 1.25 -4.05 -19.16
CA ALA A 359 1.02 -4.36 -20.57
C ALA A 359 -0.35 -3.85 -21.04
N SER A 360 -1.39 -4.10 -20.23
CA SER A 360 -2.74 -3.54 -20.38
C SER A 360 -2.72 -2.01 -20.47
N SER A 361 -2.19 -1.32 -19.44
CA SER A 361 -2.15 0.16 -19.42
C SER A 361 -1.35 0.74 -20.60
N ARG A 362 -0.30 0.06 -21.08
CA ARG A 362 0.44 0.45 -22.29
C ARG A 362 -0.41 0.32 -23.55
N LYS A 363 -1.21 -0.74 -23.68
CA LYS A 363 -2.16 -0.93 -24.79
C LYS A 363 -3.19 0.20 -24.81
N ALA A 364 -3.82 0.50 -23.68
CA ALA A 364 -4.76 1.61 -23.56
C ALA A 364 -4.12 2.98 -23.89
N LEU A 365 -2.89 3.22 -23.41
CA LEU A 365 -2.16 4.46 -23.68
C LEU A 365 -1.93 4.71 -25.18
N ARG A 366 -1.62 3.66 -25.96
CA ARG A 366 -1.47 3.78 -27.43
C ARG A 366 -2.75 4.28 -28.08
N ASN A 367 -3.90 3.74 -27.70
CA ASN A 367 -5.19 4.17 -28.23
C ASN A 367 -5.53 5.62 -27.90
N ILE A 368 -5.35 6.01 -26.63
CA ILE A 368 -5.66 7.37 -26.18
C ILE A 368 -4.82 8.40 -26.94
N ILE A 369 -3.56 8.06 -27.23
CA ILE A 369 -2.67 8.91 -28.03
C ILE A 369 -3.18 9.03 -29.47
N ALA A 370 -3.54 7.91 -30.10
CA ALA A 370 -4.08 7.89 -31.46
C ALA A 370 -5.39 8.71 -31.55
N GLY A 371 -6.35 8.45 -30.66
CA GLY A 371 -7.63 9.16 -30.63
C GLY A 371 -7.46 10.68 -30.42
N ARG A 372 -6.54 11.09 -29.53
CA ARG A 372 -6.21 12.51 -29.33
C ARG A 372 -5.66 13.17 -30.59
N GLN A 373 -4.75 12.49 -31.29
CA GLN A 373 -4.14 13.01 -32.52
C GLN A 373 -5.19 13.21 -33.61
N ILE A 374 -6.08 12.23 -33.78
CA ILE A 374 -7.17 12.33 -34.75
C ILE A 374 -8.11 13.48 -34.37
N ALA A 375 -8.61 13.55 -33.13
CA ALA A 375 -9.51 14.63 -32.70
C ALA A 375 -8.89 16.03 -32.90
N ARG A 376 -7.58 16.19 -32.63
CA ARG A 376 -6.87 17.46 -32.85
C ARG A 376 -6.75 17.79 -34.33
N SER A 377 -6.39 16.81 -35.15
CA SER A 377 -6.30 16.97 -36.61
C SER A 377 -7.66 17.39 -37.20
N GLU A 378 -8.74 16.71 -36.80
CA GLU A 378 -10.07 17.01 -37.30
C GLU A 378 -10.58 18.37 -36.85
N LYS A 379 -10.33 18.78 -35.59
CA LYS A 379 -10.62 20.14 -35.13
C LYS A 379 -9.94 21.19 -36.01
N ASN A 380 -8.64 21.05 -36.26
CA ASN A 380 -7.88 22.01 -37.07
C ASN A 380 -8.43 22.11 -38.51
N ARG A 381 -8.84 20.99 -39.08
CA ARG A 381 -9.42 20.96 -40.43
C ARG A 381 -10.88 21.48 -40.46
N LEU A 382 -11.67 21.32 -39.39
CA LEU A 382 -12.99 22.00 -39.31
C LEU A 382 -12.82 23.52 -39.21
N ASN A 383 -11.82 24.00 -38.48
CA ASN A 383 -11.53 25.43 -38.39
C ASN A 383 -11.27 26.04 -39.78
N SER A 384 -10.55 25.33 -40.66
CA SER A 384 -10.32 25.82 -42.02
C SER A 384 -11.60 25.90 -42.85
N ILE A 385 -12.54 24.94 -42.69
CA ILE A 385 -13.84 24.96 -43.40
C ILE A 385 -14.69 26.16 -42.94
N VAL A 386 -14.82 26.36 -41.62
CA VAL A 386 -15.58 27.49 -41.07
C VAL A 386 -15.01 28.82 -41.57
N ASN A 387 -13.69 28.99 -41.52
CA ASN A 387 -13.04 30.22 -41.99
C ASN A 387 -13.26 30.46 -43.50
N GLN A 388 -13.19 29.42 -44.33
CA GLN A 388 -13.51 29.51 -45.76
C GLN A 388 -14.97 29.90 -46.00
N ASN A 389 -15.91 29.32 -45.26
CA ASN A 389 -17.34 29.59 -45.41
C ASN A 389 -17.73 30.98 -44.90
N VAL A 390 -17.13 31.47 -43.81
CA VAL A 390 -17.31 32.85 -43.33
C VAL A 390 -16.84 33.87 -44.37
N SER A 391 -15.68 33.61 -44.99
CA SER A 391 -15.18 34.44 -46.09
C SER A 391 -16.13 34.45 -47.29
N ARG A 392 -16.67 33.28 -47.67
CA ARG A 392 -17.67 33.13 -48.74
C ARG A 392 -19.00 33.82 -48.42
N ASN A 393 -19.50 33.71 -47.20
CA ASN A 393 -20.74 34.39 -46.79
C ASN A 393 -20.58 35.92 -46.91
N ARG A 394 -19.46 36.44 -46.41
CA ARG A 394 -19.12 37.87 -46.56
C ARG A 394 -18.95 38.29 -48.01
N SER A 395 -18.36 37.46 -48.88
CA SER A 395 -18.21 37.79 -50.29
C SER A 395 -19.53 37.75 -51.06
N LEU A 396 -20.44 36.83 -50.73
CA LEU A 396 -21.79 36.77 -51.31
C LEU A 396 -22.62 37.99 -50.92
N GLN A 397 -22.60 38.38 -49.64
CA GLN A 397 -23.25 39.61 -49.16
C GLN A 397 -22.69 40.88 -49.82
N ARG A 398 -21.39 40.89 -50.18
CA ARG A 398 -20.71 42.03 -50.82
C ARG A 398 -20.76 42.00 -52.36
N SER A 399 -21.09 40.87 -52.97
CA SER A 399 -21.02 40.66 -54.41
C SER A 399 -22.15 41.40 -55.13
N ARG A 400 -21.79 42.43 -55.92
CA ARG A 400 -22.73 43.17 -56.82
C ARG A 400 -23.47 42.27 -57.82
N LYS A 401 -23.08 41.00 -58.01
CA LYS A 401 -23.78 40.02 -58.87
C LYS A 401 -25.19 39.66 -58.36
N PHE A 402 -25.51 39.96 -57.10
CA PHE A 402 -26.80 39.69 -56.46
C PHE A 402 -27.60 40.97 -56.17
N ALA A 403 -27.08 42.15 -56.54
CA ALA A 403 -27.86 43.38 -56.53
C ALA A 403 -28.87 43.34 -57.68
N VAL A 404 -30.11 43.79 -57.43
CA VAL A 404 -31.14 43.93 -58.46
C VAL A 404 -30.64 44.90 -59.52
N THR A 405 -30.03 44.39 -60.59
CA THR A 405 -29.66 45.22 -61.76
C THR A 405 -30.92 45.89 -62.33
N LYS A 406 -30.83 47.19 -62.61
CA LYS A 406 -31.90 47.99 -63.20
C LYS A 406 -32.05 47.66 -64.69
N SER A 407 -33.29 47.36 -65.07
CA SER A 407 -33.88 47.13 -66.43
C SER A 407 -33.28 46.04 -67.34
N ALA A 408 -34.15 45.30 -68.01
CA ALA A 408 -33.85 44.30 -69.05
C ALA A 408 -34.78 44.51 -70.26
N ASP A 409 -34.26 44.22 -71.45
CA ASP A 409 -34.94 44.24 -72.76
C ASP A 409 -34.85 42.85 -73.44
N SER A 410 -35.79 42.51 -74.34
CA SER A 410 -36.36 41.15 -74.57
C SER A 410 -35.73 40.25 -75.67
N THR A 411 -36.05 38.93 -75.82
CA THR A 411 -37.10 38.45 -76.79
C THR A 411 -37.43 36.90 -76.90
N ARG A 412 -37.46 36.00 -75.87
CA ARG A 412 -38.01 34.59 -76.05
C ARG A 412 -38.70 33.94 -74.82
N VAL A 413 -39.94 33.43 -75.00
CA VAL A 413 -40.82 32.87 -73.94
C VAL A 413 -40.54 31.40 -73.56
N SER A 414 -40.21 30.53 -74.53
CA SER A 414 -39.95 29.09 -74.28
C SER A 414 -38.76 28.83 -73.36
N ASP A 415 -37.71 29.64 -73.50
CA ASP A 415 -36.50 29.57 -72.68
C ASP A 415 -36.78 29.95 -71.21
N SER A 416 -37.84 30.73 -70.98
CA SER A 416 -38.27 31.13 -69.65
C SER A 416 -38.98 29.99 -68.91
N LEU A 417 -39.84 29.22 -69.59
CA LEU A 417 -40.50 28.05 -68.99
C LEU A 417 -39.48 26.96 -68.61
N MET A 418 -38.55 26.63 -69.51
CA MET A 418 -37.47 25.68 -69.21
C MET A 418 -36.57 26.16 -68.06
N ALA A 419 -36.31 27.46 -67.96
CA ALA A 419 -35.50 27.99 -66.86
C ALA A 419 -36.24 27.97 -65.51
N VAL A 420 -37.56 28.15 -65.48
CA VAL A 420 -38.39 27.97 -64.27
C VAL A 420 -38.42 26.51 -63.84
N GLU A 421 -38.60 25.57 -64.77
CA GLU A 421 -38.56 24.13 -64.48
C GLU A 421 -37.19 23.70 -63.93
N ASN A 422 -36.10 24.20 -64.54
CA ASN A 422 -34.74 24.00 -64.04
C ASN A 422 -34.53 24.58 -62.63
N ILE A 423 -35.14 25.72 -62.31
CA ILE A 423 -35.08 26.30 -60.96
C ILE A 423 -35.80 25.41 -59.96
N ASN A 424 -36.98 24.88 -60.29
CA ASN A 424 -37.71 23.96 -59.42
C ASN A 424 -36.89 22.69 -59.17
N LEU A 425 -36.36 22.05 -60.22
CA LEU A 425 -35.51 20.86 -60.10
C LEU A 425 -34.25 21.10 -59.27
N LEU A 426 -33.60 22.26 -59.43
CA LEU A 426 -32.45 22.64 -58.62
C LEU A 426 -32.84 22.97 -57.18
N THR A 427 -34.04 23.51 -56.94
CA THR A 427 -34.58 23.77 -55.60
C THR A 427 -34.88 22.47 -54.86
N ASP A 428 -35.45 21.48 -55.54
CA ASP A 428 -35.65 20.14 -54.98
C ASP A 428 -34.30 19.46 -54.66
N SER A 429 -33.33 19.58 -55.57
CA SER A 429 -31.97 19.10 -55.37
C SER A 429 -31.30 19.79 -54.16
N LEU A 430 -31.55 21.08 -53.97
CA LEU A 430 -31.06 21.85 -52.83
C LEU A 430 -31.66 21.33 -51.52
N ASN A 431 -32.99 21.15 -51.47
CA ASN A 431 -33.69 20.65 -50.30
C ASN A 431 -33.19 19.25 -49.90
N LEU A 432 -32.93 18.38 -50.87
CA LEU A 432 -32.38 17.05 -50.64
C LEU A 432 -30.95 17.09 -50.07
N ILE A 433 -30.08 17.94 -50.64
CA ILE A 433 -28.72 18.13 -50.15
C ILE A 433 -28.76 18.66 -48.71
N ASN A 434 -29.61 19.65 -48.44
CA ASN A 434 -29.83 20.26 -47.12
C ASN A 434 -30.26 19.21 -46.07
N ALA A 435 -31.26 18.38 -46.39
CA ALA A 435 -31.69 17.29 -45.53
C ALA A 435 -30.57 16.28 -45.25
N THR A 436 -29.79 15.95 -46.28
CA THR A 436 -28.64 15.02 -46.16
C THR A 436 -27.57 15.56 -45.21
N ILE A 437 -27.22 16.84 -45.34
CA ILE A 437 -26.27 17.54 -44.48
C ILE A 437 -26.75 17.51 -43.03
N SER A 438 -28.01 17.90 -42.79
CA SER A 438 -28.59 17.96 -41.44
C SER A 438 -28.58 16.59 -40.75
N ASN A 439 -28.94 15.52 -41.47
CA ASN A 439 -28.90 14.15 -40.95
C ASN A 439 -27.48 13.71 -40.58
N ARG A 440 -26.48 14.03 -41.42
CA ARG A 440 -25.07 13.70 -41.13
C ARG A 440 -24.55 14.44 -39.91
N ILE A 441 -24.92 15.71 -39.72
CA ILE A 441 -24.51 16.50 -38.56
C ILE A 441 -25.10 15.91 -37.28
N GLN A 442 -26.38 15.54 -37.28
CA GLN A 442 -27.03 14.89 -36.14
C GLN A 442 -26.36 13.56 -35.77
N LEU A 443 -26.05 12.72 -36.76
CA LEU A 443 -25.32 11.47 -36.53
C LEU A 443 -23.93 11.74 -35.94
N PHE A 444 -23.25 12.79 -36.42
CA PHE A 444 -21.94 13.19 -35.92
C PHE A 444 -21.97 13.59 -34.44
N ALA A 445 -22.98 14.37 -34.04
CA ALA A 445 -23.20 14.77 -32.66
C ALA A 445 -23.48 13.56 -31.76
N ALA A 446 -24.32 12.62 -32.19
CA ALA A 446 -24.63 11.41 -31.41
C ALA A 446 -23.39 10.51 -31.18
N LEU A 447 -22.56 10.34 -32.21
CA LEU A 447 -21.31 9.59 -32.13
C LEU A 447 -20.28 10.26 -31.21
N GLU A 448 -20.27 11.58 -31.19
CA GLU A 448 -19.42 12.38 -30.31
C GLU A 448 -19.82 12.25 -28.85
N ASP A 449 -21.12 12.39 -28.53
CA ASP A 449 -21.64 12.20 -27.17
C ASP A 449 -21.29 10.81 -26.64
N THR A 450 -21.41 9.81 -27.50
CA THR A 450 -20.99 8.44 -27.22
C THR A 450 -19.49 8.37 -26.91
N ALA A 451 -18.65 9.04 -27.69
CA ALA A 451 -17.20 9.09 -27.44
C ALA A 451 -16.85 9.81 -26.14
N ILE A 452 -17.48 10.95 -25.83
CA ILE A 452 -17.28 11.71 -24.59
C ILE A 452 -17.71 10.88 -23.38
N SER A 453 -18.90 10.29 -23.42
CA SER A 453 -19.43 9.44 -22.35
C SER A 453 -18.47 8.28 -22.05
N ARG A 454 -17.99 7.59 -23.10
CA ARG A 454 -17.02 6.49 -22.96
C ARG A 454 -15.69 6.95 -22.36
N ILE A 455 -15.15 8.10 -22.81
CA ILE A 455 -13.91 8.66 -22.26
C ILE A 455 -14.10 9.04 -20.79
N ASN A 456 -15.25 9.61 -20.41
CA ASN A 456 -15.54 9.99 -19.03
C ASN A 456 -15.69 8.77 -18.13
N LYS A 457 -16.42 7.73 -18.56
CA LYS A 457 -16.53 6.45 -17.84
C LYS A 457 -15.15 5.84 -17.59
N TYR A 458 -14.32 5.78 -18.62
CA TYR A 458 -12.94 5.30 -18.49
C TYR A 458 -12.09 6.21 -17.60
N SER A 459 -12.30 7.53 -17.63
CA SER A 459 -11.56 8.46 -16.79
C SER A 459 -11.89 8.28 -15.31
N PHE A 460 -13.17 8.09 -14.99
CA PHE A 460 -13.62 7.78 -13.64
C PHE A 460 -13.04 6.45 -13.15
N ALA A 461 -13.16 5.38 -13.96
CA ALA A 461 -12.59 4.08 -13.63
C ALA A 461 -11.07 4.14 -13.44
N SER A 462 -10.35 4.81 -14.34
CA SER A 462 -8.91 4.99 -14.22
C SER A 462 -8.48 5.82 -12.99
N ALA A 463 -9.29 6.80 -12.60
CA ALA A 463 -9.05 7.56 -11.37
C ALA A 463 -9.23 6.68 -10.12
N LYS A 464 -10.29 5.85 -10.07
CA LYS A 464 -10.51 4.85 -9.04
C LYS A 464 -9.33 3.87 -8.98
N ASN A 465 -8.96 3.29 -10.12
CA ASN A 465 -7.84 2.36 -10.29
C ASN A 465 -6.53 2.94 -9.78
N ARG A 466 -6.27 4.21 -10.11
CA ARG A 466 -5.11 4.94 -9.60
C ARG A 466 -5.19 5.16 -8.08
N GLY A 467 -6.35 5.52 -7.54
CA GLY A 467 -6.55 5.69 -6.10
C GLY A 467 -6.22 4.39 -5.36
N THR A 468 -6.79 3.28 -5.82
CA THR A 468 -6.50 1.93 -5.32
C THR A 468 -5.01 1.59 -5.47
N THR A 469 -4.41 1.85 -6.62
CA THR A 469 -2.96 1.58 -6.83
C THR A 469 -2.08 2.45 -5.93
N MET A 470 -2.43 3.71 -5.70
CA MET A 470 -1.72 4.60 -4.78
C MET A 470 -1.89 4.15 -3.33
N MET A 471 -3.06 3.62 -2.96
CA MET A 471 -3.30 3.01 -1.66
C MET A 471 -2.46 1.74 -1.48
N LEU A 472 -2.49 0.81 -2.44
CA LEU A 472 -1.66 -0.40 -2.45
C LEU A 472 -0.16 -0.07 -2.41
N SER A 473 0.28 0.88 -3.25
CA SER A 473 1.67 1.34 -3.24
C SER A 473 1.99 2.09 -1.95
N GLY A 474 1.05 2.81 -1.34
CA GLY A 474 1.21 3.51 -0.07
C GLY A 474 1.41 2.55 1.08
N MET A 475 0.57 1.51 1.16
CA MET A 475 0.72 0.37 2.07
C MET A 475 2.12 -0.23 1.94
N ARG A 476 2.56 -0.53 0.71
CA ARG A 476 3.92 -1.04 0.46
C ARG A 476 5.05 -0.02 0.69
N LEU A 477 4.79 1.28 0.59
CA LEU A 477 5.78 2.36 0.73
C LEU A 477 6.05 2.75 2.18
N ASN A 478 5.11 2.47 3.07
CA ASN A 478 5.37 2.51 4.51
C ASN A 478 6.24 1.33 4.97
N PHE A 479 6.74 0.50 4.05
CA PHE A 479 7.51 -0.72 4.32
C PHE A 479 6.76 -1.73 5.18
N GLU A 480 5.44 -1.61 5.21
CA GLU A 480 4.54 -2.54 5.85
C GLU A 480 4.33 -3.65 4.82
N ASP A 481 5.23 -4.64 4.88
CA ASP A 481 5.15 -5.87 4.09
C ASP A 481 3.91 -6.73 4.42
N ASP A 482 3.19 -6.23 5.41
CA ASP A 482 2.18 -6.73 6.30
C ASP A 482 0.76 -6.55 5.75
N MET A 483 0.56 -6.38 4.45
CA MET A 483 -0.79 -6.25 3.90
C MET A 483 -1.01 -7.20 2.74
N ASP A 484 -0.18 -8.22 2.58
CA ASP A 484 -0.12 -9.02 1.36
C ASP A 484 -1.43 -9.75 1.07
N TYR A 485 -2.18 -10.18 2.09
CA TYR A 485 -3.53 -10.73 1.91
C TYR A 485 -4.53 -9.69 1.39
N PHE A 486 -4.63 -8.51 2.02
CA PHE A 486 -5.51 -7.43 1.58
C PHE A 486 -5.10 -6.90 0.20
N ILE A 487 -3.79 -6.75 -0.03
CA ILE A 487 -3.21 -6.37 -1.31
C ILE A 487 -3.61 -7.40 -2.37
N ARG A 488 -3.56 -8.70 -2.08
CA ARG A 488 -4.00 -9.76 -3.00
C ARG A 488 -5.50 -9.69 -3.25
N ILE A 489 -6.35 -9.60 -2.23
CA ILE A 489 -7.82 -9.45 -2.43
C ILE A 489 -8.15 -8.23 -3.28
N VAL A 490 -7.58 -7.08 -2.92
CA VAL A 490 -7.79 -5.83 -3.65
C VAL A 490 -7.25 -5.95 -5.07
N LYS A 491 -6.09 -6.59 -5.27
CA LYS A 491 -5.54 -6.84 -6.60
C LYS A 491 -6.34 -7.85 -7.40
N ASP A 492 -6.88 -8.91 -6.83
CA ASP A 492 -7.71 -9.88 -7.54
C ASP A 492 -9.02 -9.24 -7.97
N THR A 493 -9.66 -8.48 -7.07
CA THR A 493 -10.83 -7.65 -7.38
C THR A 493 -10.50 -6.62 -8.47
N PHE A 494 -9.28 -6.08 -8.44
CA PHE A 494 -8.81 -5.11 -9.41
C PHE A 494 -8.45 -5.72 -10.77
N LEU A 495 -7.76 -6.85 -10.80
CA LEU A 495 -7.35 -7.55 -12.01
C LEU A 495 -8.59 -8.07 -12.73
N THR A 496 -9.57 -8.63 -12.01
CA THR A 496 -10.86 -9.01 -12.59
C THR A 496 -11.58 -7.82 -13.22
N HIS A 497 -11.71 -6.70 -12.52
CA HIS A 497 -12.30 -5.47 -13.08
C HIS A 497 -11.50 -4.89 -14.23
N LYS A 498 -10.17 -4.83 -14.11
CA LYS A 498 -9.31 -4.20 -15.11
C LYS A 498 -9.23 -5.00 -16.39
N PHE A 499 -9.15 -6.33 -16.31
CA PHE A 499 -9.19 -7.17 -17.51
C PHE A 499 -10.60 -7.19 -18.14
N ALA A 500 -11.67 -6.99 -17.36
CA ALA A 500 -13.01 -6.75 -17.89
C ALA A 500 -13.15 -5.35 -18.54
N ASP A 501 -12.53 -4.31 -17.98
CA ASP A 501 -12.46 -2.99 -18.62
C ASP A 501 -11.52 -2.98 -19.84
N ASP A 502 -10.53 -3.88 -19.85
CA ASP A 502 -9.73 -4.20 -21.03
C ASP A 502 -10.50 -5.11 -22.02
N SER A 503 -11.59 -5.77 -21.65
CA SER A 503 -12.47 -6.36 -22.68
C SER A 503 -13.39 -5.28 -23.28
N LEU A 504 -13.68 -4.21 -22.53
CA LEU A 504 -14.22 -2.92 -23.00
C LEU A 504 -13.18 -2.01 -23.69
N LEU A 505 -12.00 -2.56 -24.04
CA LEU A 505 -10.91 -1.87 -24.71
C LEU A 505 -11.46 -0.85 -25.73
N ILE A 506 -11.15 0.42 -25.47
CA ILE A 506 -11.15 1.57 -26.39
C ILE A 506 -10.60 1.20 -27.81
N TYR A 507 -9.92 0.05 -27.91
CA TYR A 507 -9.35 -0.69 -29.04
C TYR A 507 -10.39 -1.40 -29.94
N ASN A 508 -11.47 -0.72 -30.31
CA ASN A 508 -11.98 -0.79 -31.68
C ASN A 508 -13.01 0.30 -31.87
N ASP A 509 -13.93 0.44 -30.93
CA ASP A 509 -15.08 1.31 -31.15
C ASP A 509 -14.75 2.79 -31.08
N SER A 510 -13.91 3.27 -30.15
CA SER A 510 -13.64 4.71 -30.09
C SER A 510 -12.77 5.15 -31.28
N GLY A 511 -11.79 4.33 -31.66
CA GLY A 511 -11.00 4.54 -32.87
C GLY A 511 -11.86 4.40 -34.12
N PHE A 512 -12.82 3.47 -34.14
CA PHE A 512 -13.81 3.34 -35.19
C PHE A 512 -14.73 4.55 -35.25
N VAL A 513 -15.33 4.98 -34.15
CA VAL A 513 -16.17 6.18 -34.02
C VAL A 513 -15.38 7.41 -34.48
N ILE A 514 -14.15 7.59 -34.02
CA ILE A 514 -13.30 8.72 -34.45
C ILE A 514 -12.91 8.62 -35.94
N ARG A 515 -12.61 7.42 -36.46
CA ARG A 515 -12.35 7.20 -37.90
C ARG A 515 -13.61 7.41 -38.74
N TYR A 516 -14.76 6.99 -38.24
CA TYR A 516 -16.08 7.15 -38.83
C TYR A 516 -16.45 8.63 -38.87
N MET A 517 -16.24 9.36 -37.77
CA MET A 517 -16.31 10.82 -37.73
C MET A 517 -15.38 11.45 -38.79
N SER A 518 -14.14 11.00 -38.92
CA SER A 518 -13.25 11.50 -40.00
C SER A 518 -13.82 11.24 -41.40
N ARG A 519 -14.46 10.09 -41.63
CA ARG A 519 -15.13 9.74 -42.90
C ARG A 519 -16.36 10.60 -43.16
N GLU A 520 -17.28 10.69 -42.21
CA GLU A 520 -18.52 11.46 -42.36
C GLU A 520 -18.25 12.94 -42.56
N ARG A 521 -17.16 13.46 -42.00
CA ARG A 521 -16.71 14.83 -42.24
C ARG A 521 -16.27 15.07 -43.69
N LYS A 522 -15.58 14.10 -44.32
CA LYS A 522 -15.22 14.21 -45.75
C LYS A 522 -16.48 14.29 -46.61
N ASN A 523 -17.50 13.52 -46.25
CA ASN A 523 -18.79 13.56 -46.91
C ASN A 523 -19.49 14.91 -46.69
N LEU A 524 -19.54 15.41 -45.45
CA LEU A 524 -20.10 16.73 -45.13
C LEU A 524 -19.42 17.86 -45.93
N SER A 525 -18.09 17.82 -46.05
CA SER A 525 -17.36 18.80 -46.85
C SER A 525 -17.67 18.71 -48.35
N ARG A 526 -17.94 17.51 -48.87
CA ARG A 526 -18.37 17.31 -50.27
C ARG A 526 -19.78 17.84 -50.49
N ASP A 527 -20.69 17.52 -49.58
CA ASP A 527 -22.10 17.92 -49.65
C ASP A 527 -22.25 19.45 -49.52
N MET A 528 -21.46 20.11 -48.67
CA MET A 528 -21.36 21.58 -48.61
C MET A 528 -20.93 22.22 -49.94
N ASN A 529 -19.95 21.61 -50.62
CA ASN A 529 -19.52 22.11 -51.93
C ASN A 529 -20.60 21.88 -53.00
N ASN A 530 -21.33 20.77 -52.93
CA ASN A 530 -22.46 20.49 -53.82
C ASN A 530 -23.60 21.48 -53.59
N LEU A 531 -23.94 21.79 -52.33
CA LEU A 531 -24.93 22.81 -51.96
C LEU A 531 -24.59 24.15 -52.60
N TYR A 532 -23.33 24.59 -52.47
CA TYR A 532 -22.85 25.82 -53.11
C TYR A 532 -22.96 25.80 -54.64
N ARG A 533 -22.57 24.68 -55.28
CA ARG A 533 -22.67 24.53 -56.74
C ARG A 533 -24.12 24.59 -57.23
N CYS A 534 -25.02 23.92 -56.52
CA CYS A 534 -26.46 23.95 -56.80
C CYS A 534 -27.01 25.38 -56.68
N HIS A 535 -26.67 26.10 -55.59
CA HIS A 535 -27.04 27.50 -55.41
C HIS A 535 -26.51 28.41 -56.52
N LYS A 536 -25.25 28.21 -56.93
CA LYS A 536 -24.65 28.96 -58.06
C LYS A 536 -25.38 28.68 -59.37
N ALA A 537 -25.81 27.44 -59.60
CA ALA A 537 -26.59 27.06 -60.78
C ALA A 537 -27.97 27.73 -60.76
N ILE A 538 -28.68 27.71 -59.63
CA ILE A 538 -29.96 28.41 -59.41
C ILE A 538 -29.80 29.89 -59.74
N SER A 539 -28.79 30.56 -59.16
CA SER A 539 -28.52 31.97 -59.45
C SER A 539 -28.18 32.24 -60.92
N GLY A 540 -27.52 31.28 -61.59
CA GLY A 540 -27.27 31.35 -63.03
C GLY A 540 -28.55 31.28 -63.84
N GLN A 541 -29.50 30.40 -63.46
CA GLN A 541 -30.81 30.31 -64.11
C GLN A 541 -31.66 31.56 -63.87
N TYR A 542 -31.66 32.12 -62.65
CA TYR A 542 -32.29 33.42 -62.39
C TYR A 542 -31.67 34.56 -63.21
N ALA A 543 -30.35 34.57 -63.40
CA ALA A 543 -29.68 35.55 -64.26
C ALA A 543 -30.07 35.39 -65.74
N LYS A 544 -30.29 34.15 -66.21
CA LYS A 544 -30.80 33.86 -67.56
C LYS A 544 -32.26 34.30 -67.71
N LEU A 545 -33.14 33.97 -66.76
CA LEU A 545 -34.54 34.41 -66.73
C LEU A 545 -34.67 35.93 -66.75
N LYS A 546 -33.82 36.61 -65.99
CA LYS A 546 -33.78 38.08 -65.98
C LYS A 546 -33.43 38.68 -67.34
N ARG A 547 -32.65 37.98 -68.17
CA ARG A 547 -32.35 38.37 -69.56
C ARG A 547 -33.47 38.00 -70.54
N ALA A 548 -34.33 37.03 -70.23
CA ALA A 548 -35.33 36.46 -71.14
C ALA A 548 -36.71 37.16 -71.12
N CYS A 549 -36.91 38.16 -70.27
CA CYS A 549 -38.07 39.07 -70.26
C CYS A 549 -39.45 38.42 -69.94
N VAL A 550 -39.65 38.02 -68.69
CA VAL A 550 -40.99 37.96 -68.09
C VAL A 550 -40.94 38.70 -66.75
N ARG A 551 -41.73 39.77 -66.59
CA ARG A 551 -41.93 40.45 -65.31
C ARG A 551 -42.77 39.55 -64.41
N ASN A 552 -42.12 38.61 -63.74
CA ASN A 552 -42.72 37.95 -62.59
C ASN A 552 -42.12 38.54 -61.31
N ARG A 553 -42.88 39.44 -60.65
CA ARG A 553 -42.46 40.02 -59.36
C ARG A 553 -42.25 38.93 -58.28
N ASP A 554 -42.87 37.77 -58.44
CA ASP A 554 -42.68 36.64 -57.53
C ASP A 554 -41.32 35.97 -57.73
N LEU A 555 -40.68 36.04 -58.91
CA LEU A 555 -39.34 35.45 -59.13
C LEU A 555 -38.21 36.22 -58.44
N ASP A 556 -38.25 37.57 -58.42
CA ASP A 556 -37.27 38.37 -57.66
C ASP A 556 -37.48 38.20 -56.15
N ARG A 557 -38.74 38.08 -55.71
CA ARG A 557 -39.09 37.76 -54.32
C ARG A 557 -38.62 36.35 -53.94
N GLN A 558 -38.83 35.34 -54.78
CA GLN A 558 -38.36 33.97 -54.58
C GLN A 558 -36.83 33.90 -54.61
N TYR A 559 -36.15 34.63 -55.49
CA TYR A 559 -34.69 34.69 -55.53
C TYR A 559 -34.10 35.29 -54.24
N LYS A 560 -34.65 36.42 -53.77
CA LYS A 560 -34.26 37.04 -52.50
C LYS A 560 -34.57 36.13 -51.32
N SER A 561 -35.75 35.52 -51.30
CA SER A 561 -36.16 34.54 -50.29
C SER A 561 -35.21 33.34 -50.25
N ASN A 562 -34.83 32.80 -51.42
CA ASN A 562 -33.89 31.67 -51.52
C ASN A 562 -32.48 32.05 -51.05
N LEU A 563 -32.03 33.27 -51.34
CA LEU A 563 -30.76 33.78 -50.86
C LEU A 563 -30.76 34.03 -49.35
N GLU A 564 -31.87 34.51 -48.79
CA GLU A 564 -32.07 34.64 -47.35
C GLU A 564 -32.08 33.27 -46.66
N ILE A 565 -32.84 32.30 -47.21
CA ILE A 565 -32.87 30.90 -46.75
C ILE A 565 -31.45 30.32 -46.75
N TYR A 566 -30.69 30.46 -47.83
CA TYR A 566 -29.30 29.99 -47.90
C TYR A 566 -28.37 30.67 -46.91
N SER A 567 -28.49 31.99 -46.74
CA SER A 567 -27.67 32.72 -45.78
C SER A 567 -27.95 32.25 -44.34
N LYS A 568 -29.22 31.94 -44.05
CA LYS A 568 -29.70 31.42 -42.77
C LYS A 568 -29.24 29.98 -42.54
N GLU A 569 -29.35 29.12 -43.56
CA GLU A 569 -28.87 27.73 -43.53
C GLU A 569 -27.36 27.65 -43.36
N LEU A 570 -26.58 28.40 -44.16
CA LEU A 570 -25.13 28.45 -44.05
C LEU A 570 -24.68 29.00 -42.67
N SER A 571 -25.42 29.97 -42.11
CA SER A 571 -25.22 30.46 -40.74
C SER A 571 -25.52 29.38 -39.70
N GLY A 572 -26.62 28.63 -39.86
CA GLY A 572 -26.97 27.48 -39.02
C GLY A 572 -25.88 26.42 -39.02
N TYR A 573 -25.42 26.00 -40.20
CA TYR A 573 -24.33 25.04 -40.35
C TYR A 573 -23.01 25.51 -39.77
N ASN A 574 -22.68 26.80 -39.93
CA ASN A 574 -21.48 27.34 -39.29
C ASN A 574 -21.58 27.29 -37.75
N LYS A 575 -22.76 27.53 -37.17
CA LYS A 575 -22.98 27.40 -35.72
C LYS A 575 -22.81 25.95 -35.27
N GLU A 576 -23.40 24.99 -35.98
CA GLU A 576 -23.30 23.56 -35.67
C GLU A 576 -21.86 23.04 -35.81
N ILE A 577 -21.16 23.37 -36.91
CA ILE A 577 -19.74 23.02 -37.08
C ILE A 577 -18.86 23.64 -35.99
N THR A 578 -19.16 24.87 -35.57
CA THR A 578 -18.46 25.53 -34.46
C THR A 578 -18.72 24.84 -33.13
N SER A 579 -19.93 24.32 -32.90
CA SER A 579 -20.22 23.45 -31.75
C SER A 579 -19.35 22.21 -31.77
N LEU A 580 -19.38 21.45 -32.88
CA LEU A 580 -18.56 20.24 -33.06
C LEU A 580 -17.06 20.49 -32.85
N GLN A 581 -16.53 21.66 -33.24
CA GLN A 581 -15.13 22.03 -32.95
C GLN A 581 -14.85 22.18 -31.46
N LYS A 582 -15.78 22.77 -30.69
CA LYS A 582 -15.67 22.90 -29.23
C LYS A 582 -15.69 21.52 -28.59
N ASP A 583 -16.51 20.62 -29.09
CA ASP A 583 -16.63 19.30 -28.48
C ASP A 583 -15.49 18.35 -28.85
N LEU A 584 -14.99 18.37 -30.09
CA LEU A 584 -13.71 17.74 -30.44
C LEU A 584 -12.54 18.27 -29.59
N HIS A 585 -12.60 19.55 -29.20
CA HIS A 585 -11.64 20.10 -28.24
C HIS A 585 -11.81 19.48 -26.85
N LYS A 586 -13.04 19.30 -26.35
CA LYS A 586 -13.34 18.60 -25.10
C LYS A 586 -12.80 17.17 -25.14
N ILE A 587 -13.06 16.40 -26.21
CA ILE A 587 -12.51 15.05 -26.42
C ILE A 587 -10.98 15.06 -26.35
N SER A 588 -10.33 15.97 -27.10
CA SER A 588 -8.87 16.09 -27.09
C SER A 588 -8.31 16.45 -25.70
N ALA A 589 -9.02 17.29 -24.94
CA ALA A 589 -8.69 17.64 -23.56
C ALA A 589 -8.86 16.46 -22.60
N ALA A 590 -9.95 15.71 -22.73
CA ALA A 590 -10.22 14.51 -21.94
C ALA A 590 -9.16 13.43 -22.19
N CYS A 591 -8.83 13.14 -23.45
CA CYS A 591 -7.73 12.23 -23.81
C CYS A 591 -6.36 12.71 -23.29
N ARG A 592 -6.11 14.03 -23.24
CA ARG A 592 -4.90 14.59 -22.62
C ARG A 592 -4.82 14.28 -21.13
N LYS A 593 -5.91 14.54 -20.40
CA LYS A 593 -6.02 14.27 -18.97
C LYS A 593 -5.82 12.77 -18.70
N GLN A 594 -6.47 11.93 -19.50
CA GLN A 594 -6.41 10.49 -19.38
C GLN A 594 -5.00 9.92 -19.64
N LYS A 595 -4.32 10.41 -20.69
CA LYS A 595 -2.91 10.08 -20.95
C LYS A 595 -2.02 10.33 -19.74
N LYS A 596 -2.25 11.40 -18.97
CA LYS A 596 -1.49 11.72 -17.75
C LYS A 596 -1.77 10.71 -16.64
N PHE A 597 -3.02 10.29 -16.48
CA PHE A 597 -3.41 9.30 -15.47
C PHE A 597 -2.84 7.92 -15.76
N THR A 598 -3.04 7.37 -16.96
CA THR A 598 -2.51 6.05 -17.35
C THR A 598 -0.98 5.99 -17.25
N ARG A 599 -0.27 7.08 -17.56
CA ARG A 599 1.18 7.15 -17.36
C ARG A 599 1.61 7.11 -15.90
N LYS A 600 0.85 7.76 -15.01
CA LYS A 600 1.12 7.70 -13.57
C LYS A 600 0.84 6.30 -13.04
N GLU A 601 -0.26 5.69 -13.43
CA GLU A 601 -0.61 4.31 -13.08
C GLU A 601 0.52 3.32 -13.41
N ILE A 602 1.04 3.33 -14.64
CA ILE A 602 2.20 2.50 -15.05
C ILE A 602 3.42 2.74 -14.16
N ARG A 603 3.64 3.99 -13.72
CA ARG A 603 4.77 4.32 -12.85
C ARG A 603 4.61 3.70 -11.47
N GLU A 604 3.41 3.72 -10.90
CA GLU A 604 3.15 3.12 -9.58
C GLU A 604 3.36 1.60 -9.59
N TYR A 605 2.87 0.87 -10.62
CA TYR A 605 3.13 -0.58 -10.72
C TYR A 605 4.62 -0.92 -10.86
N LYS A 606 5.36 -0.13 -11.64
CA LYS A 606 6.81 -0.29 -11.74
C LYS A 606 7.51 -0.03 -10.41
N LYS A 607 7.04 0.98 -9.69
CA LYS A 607 7.54 1.33 -8.36
C LYS A 607 7.29 0.17 -7.38
N GLU A 608 6.12 -0.44 -7.42
CA GLU A 608 5.79 -1.61 -6.60
C GLU A 608 6.70 -2.81 -6.87
N ILE A 609 6.95 -3.16 -8.14
CA ILE A 609 7.91 -4.20 -8.52
C ILE A 609 9.31 -3.89 -7.95
N SER A 610 9.73 -2.62 -8.03
CA SER A 610 11.03 -2.20 -7.51
C SER A 610 11.12 -2.34 -5.98
N ILE A 611 10.05 -1.98 -5.26
CA ILE A 611 9.98 -2.11 -3.80
C ILE A 611 10.04 -3.59 -3.41
N GLU A 612 9.25 -4.45 -4.05
CA GLU A 612 9.25 -5.89 -3.74
C GLU A 612 10.60 -6.54 -4.02
N ASN A 613 11.28 -6.18 -5.11
CA ASN A 613 12.64 -6.69 -5.39
C ASN A 613 13.63 -6.36 -4.26
N TYR A 614 13.42 -5.24 -3.60
CA TYR A 614 14.23 -4.88 -2.46
C TYR A 614 13.79 -5.61 -1.19
N ASN A 615 12.49 -5.64 -0.88
CA ASN A 615 11.98 -6.35 0.30
C ASN A 615 12.43 -7.81 0.25
N PHE A 616 12.39 -8.42 -0.94
CA PHE A 616 12.97 -9.73 -1.20
C PHE A 616 14.43 -9.86 -0.75
N SER A 617 15.28 -8.89 -1.10
CA SER A 617 16.70 -8.88 -0.73
C SER A 617 16.89 -8.72 0.78
N VAL A 618 16.09 -7.86 1.40
CA VAL A 618 16.10 -7.61 2.85
C VAL A 618 15.65 -8.85 3.62
N ARG A 619 14.49 -9.44 3.28
CA ARG A 619 14.00 -10.71 3.85
C ARG A 619 15.01 -11.83 3.66
N ARG A 620 15.60 -11.96 2.47
CA ARG A 620 16.64 -12.97 2.20
C ARG A 620 17.87 -12.77 3.10
N GLY A 621 18.28 -11.53 3.33
CA GLY A 621 19.34 -11.19 4.29
C GLY A 621 18.97 -11.62 5.71
N TYR A 622 17.74 -11.30 6.13
CA TYR A 622 17.20 -11.67 7.43
C TYR A 622 17.19 -13.20 7.66
N ILE A 623 16.55 -13.95 6.76
CA ILE A 623 16.43 -15.41 6.83
C ILE A 623 17.81 -16.07 6.96
N ASN A 624 18.76 -15.70 6.10
CA ASN A 624 20.09 -16.31 6.10
C ASN A 624 20.94 -15.91 7.29
N GLY A 625 20.86 -14.65 7.73
CA GLY A 625 21.62 -14.17 8.87
C GLY A 625 21.12 -14.78 10.19
N ARG A 626 19.79 -14.85 10.38
CA ARG A 626 19.16 -15.52 11.53
C ARG A 626 19.57 -16.99 11.58
N TYR A 627 19.41 -17.71 10.47
CA TYR A 627 19.82 -19.12 10.38
C TYR A 627 21.29 -19.30 10.76
N LYS A 628 22.21 -18.51 10.21
CA LYS A 628 23.65 -18.60 10.53
C LYS A 628 23.94 -18.32 11.99
N SER A 629 23.28 -17.34 12.59
CA SER A 629 23.53 -16.96 13.99
C SER A 629 23.07 -18.04 14.96
N VAL A 630 21.81 -18.47 14.84
CA VAL A 630 21.27 -19.50 15.73
C VAL A 630 21.97 -20.83 15.52
N ARG A 631 22.25 -21.22 14.27
CA ARG A 631 23.02 -22.44 13.97
C ARG A 631 24.38 -22.44 14.67
N ARG A 632 25.11 -21.32 14.67
CA ARG A 632 26.39 -21.21 15.40
C ARG A 632 26.20 -21.38 16.90
N HIS A 633 25.17 -20.76 17.47
CA HIS A 633 24.85 -20.91 18.89
C HIS A 633 24.55 -22.38 19.25
N CYS A 634 23.63 -23.04 18.53
CA CYS A 634 23.27 -24.44 18.78
C CYS A 634 24.48 -25.39 18.65
N ILE A 635 25.34 -25.19 17.65
CA ILE A 635 26.57 -25.99 17.49
C ILE A 635 27.53 -25.76 18.66
N SER A 636 27.70 -24.51 19.09
CA SER A 636 28.55 -24.17 20.22
C SER A 636 28.06 -24.80 21.52
N GLN A 637 26.77 -24.65 21.85
CA GLN A 637 26.18 -25.23 23.06
C GLN A 637 26.23 -26.76 23.03
N ARG A 638 25.87 -27.38 21.91
CA ARG A 638 25.99 -28.83 21.73
C ARG A 638 27.44 -29.31 21.94
N SER A 639 28.43 -28.57 21.45
CA SER A 639 29.84 -28.92 21.64
C SER A 639 30.23 -28.94 23.13
N LEU A 640 29.80 -27.92 23.89
CA LEU A 640 30.05 -27.84 25.34
C LEU A 640 29.44 -29.04 26.07
N VAL A 641 28.20 -29.41 25.74
CA VAL A 641 27.53 -30.57 26.34
C VAL A 641 28.24 -31.89 26.01
N LEU A 642 28.68 -32.06 24.76
CA LEU A 642 29.43 -33.26 24.37
C LEU A 642 30.81 -33.34 25.04
N GLN A 643 31.46 -32.20 25.33
CA GLN A 643 32.69 -32.16 26.12
C GLN A 643 32.44 -32.59 27.57
N LEU A 644 31.37 -32.08 28.20
CA LEU A 644 30.96 -32.48 29.54
C LEU A 644 30.69 -34.00 29.60
N LYS A 645 29.93 -34.55 28.63
CA LYS A 645 29.69 -35.99 28.51
C LYS A 645 30.99 -36.78 28.42
N LYS A 646 31.93 -36.38 27.55
CA LYS A 646 33.23 -37.05 27.39
C LYS A 646 34.03 -37.03 28.70
N LYS A 647 33.99 -35.93 29.45
CA LYS A 647 34.63 -35.83 30.76
C LYS A 647 34.03 -36.84 31.75
N MET A 648 32.71 -36.94 31.83
CA MET A 648 32.00 -37.89 32.70
C MET A 648 32.26 -39.34 32.34
N LEU A 649 32.28 -39.67 31.05
CA LEU A 649 32.58 -41.01 30.58
C LEU A 649 33.98 -41.46 31.02
N LYS A 650 34.99 -40.60 30.90
CA LYS A 650 36.36 -40.88 31.36
C LYS A 650 36.42 -41.14 32.87
N ILE A 651 35.71 -40.33 33.66
CA ILE A 651 35.66 -40.50 35.12
C ILE A 651 34.98 -41.82 35.48
N SER A 652 33.79 -42.09 34.91
CA SER A 652 33.04 -43.33 35.14
C SER A 652 33.85 -44.57 34.75
N MET A 653 34.59 -44.54 33.64
CA MET A 653 35.46 -45.65 33.23
C MET A 653 36.63 -45.89 34.19
N LYS A 654 37.22 -44.83 34.78
CA LYS A 654 38.26 -44.97 35.80
C LYS A 654 37.71 -45.60 37.07
N LEU A 655 36.53 -45.15 37.52
CA LEU A 655 35.87 -45.65 38.72
C LEU A 655 35.39 -47.09 38.61
N LYS A 656 35.07 -47.57 37.40
CA LYS A 656 34.71 -48.98 37.16
C LYS A 656 35.92 -49.93 37.12
N LYS A 657 37.12 -49.38 36.96
CA LYS A 657 38.38 -50.15 36.96
C LYS A 657 39.01 -50.25 38.34
N GLN A 658 38.71 -49.28 39.21
CA GLN A 658 38.96 -49.31 40.65
C GLN A 658 37.89 -50.19 41.30
#